data_AF-Q9VCW2-F1
#
_entry.id   AF-Q9VCW2-F1
#
_cell.length_a   1.000
_cell.length_b   1.000
_cell.length_c   1.000
_cell.angle_alpha   90.00
_cell.angle_beta   90.00
_cell.angle_gamma   90.00
#
_symmetry.space_group_name_H-M   'P 1'
#
loop_
_entity.id
_entity.type
_entity.pdbx_description
1 polymer ?
#
loop_
_entity_poly.entity_id
_entity_poly.type
_entity_poly.pdbx_seq_one_letter_code
_entity_poly.pdbx_strand_id
1 'polypeptide(L)'
;MTDETTPLTDAVPSGSGYVVLPPYQGPERVFPGGVSPRARRNKMRQFQCCMGITFIAIVFTALCLALVFSDSLGGADGGPSFFFVVNGSDSELAPNRPLPDEPAAEWALQQAALGHHDGAQAVSAGIKALGDREILEEGLQPNEVNTPSFRHYRSLSTNPEARKLARRGYVENQATIDIAKRFNYTKQPGRSNIGWGPKIVLPDPTVLRLECDFNARYRRSTGVCNNKQHPRTYGASMVPYRRMVSPDYADGIAAPRVSHHGRLPPARQVSLKIHRSSYETDSNFTVMLAVFGQFMDHDITATSLTTSQEGESIDCCVAATREQHPECYPVDILPDDPYYKQYNISCMNFVRSAPAPTGRFGPRMQLNQATAFIDASVVYGNLEQRQNQLRSFINGSLRMFVTDDGRQLLPISSNPADGCNRVQMTRLGKYCFESGDDRANENLLLTSMHLLWARHHNYLARQLQEQNPHWEDERLYQEARKILGAQMAHITYNEFLPVLLGKNISEAKGLLPAKHNLNAPDTYDPEVDPSIANCFAAAAFRFAHTLLPGLFNISRDNSTPEAIELHKMLFNPFSLWAEHGIDHALMTAANTPVMQVDRFFSLEVTQKLFEGTAEDRVPLCGLDLVSLNIQRGRDHGIPSYPVFRRHCRLPTVDTWEEMSQAIDNATLDSIRQIYESPQDVDVYTGALSEPPLDGAIFGPLLSCMVSDQFLRLKLGDSHWYERKMGPQKFTKAQLAEIYKTSLAAIICRNSDGITRVREHVMQRLRDGGNPHVDCQDLEGFHFNFEPWSEKQQPQDLHSAGISRGSTSVRVMSKANHQAHNVTLHIDKGI
;
A
#
# COMPACT_ATOMS: atom_id res chain seq x y z
N MET A 1 -23.46 28.86 -36.16
CA MET A 1 -22.08 28.69 -36.66
C MET A 1 -21.58 30.06 -37.07
N THR A 2 -21.07 30.80 -36.10
CA THR A 2 -20.33 32.05 -36.29
C THR A 2 -19.14 31.96 -35.34
N ASP A 3 -17.97 32.11 -35.92
CA ASP A 3 -16.65 31.81 -35.42
C ASP A 3 -16.17 32.99 -34.55
N GLU A 4 -16.13 32.83 -33.24
CA GLU A 4 -15.68 33.86 -32.29
C GLU A 4 -14.18 33.72 -31.98
N THR A 5 -13.35 33.71 -33.02
CA THR A 5 -11.90 33.94 -32.89
C THR A 5 -11.58 35.34 -33.39
N THR A 6 -11.99 36.37 -32.65
CA THR A 6 -11.40 37.71 -32.80
C THR A 6 -10.81 38.13 -31.45
N PRO A 7 -9.49 38.33 -31.35
CA PRO A 7 -8.85 38.74 -30.10
C PRO A 7 -9.27 40.16 -29.77
N LEU A 8 -9.90 40.35 -28.61
CA LEU A 8 -10.20 41.65 -28.02
C LEU A 8 -8.87 42.37 -27.70
N THR A 9 -8.38 43.13 -28.67
CA THR A 9 -7.36 44.15 -28.49
C THR A 9 -8.02 45.41 -27.95
N ASP A 10 -8.40 45.42 -26.68
CA ASP A 10 -8.76 46.67 -26.01
C ASP A 10 -7.66 47.05 -25.02
N ALA A 11 -6.91 48.06 -25.44
CA ALA A 11 -5.90 48.74 -24.66
C ALA A 11 -6.54 49.28 -23.36
N VAL A 12 -6.14 48.72 -22.22
CA VAL A 12 -6.51 49.27 -20.92
C VAL A 12 -5.77 50.62 -20.75
N PRO A 13 -6.50 51.73 -20.49
CA PRO A 13 -5.92 53.05 -20.38
C PRO A 13 -4.95 53.16 -19.20
N SER A 14 -3.81 53.77 -19.48
CA SER A 14 -2.82 54.25 -18.52
C SER A 14 -3.45 55.21 -17.51
N GLY A 15 -3.50 54.83 -16.22
CA GLY A 15 -3.82 55.80 -15.17
C GLY A 15 -4.26 55.18 -13.85
N SER A 16 -3.31 54.75 -13.01
CA SER A 16 -3.30 55.06 -11.57
C SER A 16 -2.27 54.20 -10.81
N GLY A 17 -1.28 54.87 -10.22
CA GLY A 17 -1.00 54.69 -8.79
C GLY A 17 -0.12 53.54 -8.30
N TYR A 18 0.48 52.70 -9.14
CA TYR A 18 1.46 51.74 -8.63
C TYR A 18 2.82 52.40 -8.44
N VAL A 19 3.14 52.67 -7.17
CA VAL A 19 4.45 53.11 -6.69
C VAL A 19 5.49 52.06 -7.09
N VAL A 20 6.23 52.34 -8.16
CA VAL A 20 7.37 51.53 -8.59
C VAL A 20 8.47 51.74 -7.54
N LEU A 21 8.64 50.75 -6.66
CA LEU A 21 9.82 50.69 -5.80
C LEU A 21 11.08 50.68 -6.70
N PRO A 22 12.11 51.48 -6.37
CA PRO A 22 13.32 51.53 -7.17
C PRO A 22 13.97 50.14 -7.22
N PRO A 23 14.50 49.73 -8.39
CA PRO A 23 15.15 48.44 -8.53
C PRO A 23 16.32 48.36 -7.56
N TYR A 24 16.31 47.31 -6.72
CA TYR A 24 17.35 47.02 -5.75
C TYR A 24 18.71 46.90 -6.47
N GLN A 25 19.57 47.90 -6.30
CA GLN A 25 20.95 47.89 -6.78
C GLN A 25 21.80 46.99 -5.87
N GLY A 26 21.65 45.67 -6.04
CA GLY A 26 22.61 44.72 -5.51
C GLY A 26 23.96 44.88 -6.22
N PRO A 27 25.09 44.63 -5.54
CA PRO A 27 26.42 44.90 -6.08
C PRO A 27 26.68 44.08 -7.34
N GLU A 28 27.04 44.77 -8.43
CA GLU A 28 27.55 44.18 -9.67
C GLU A 28 28.80 43.34 -9.38
N ARG A 29 28.61 42.05 -9.11
CA ARG A 29 29.71 41.09 -9.19
C ARG A 29 29.96 40.81 -10.66
N VAL A 30 30.80 41.65 -11.27
CA VAL A 30 31.38 41.41 -12.58
C VAL A 30 32.16 40.10 -12.50
N PHE A 31 31.57 39.03 -13.03
CA PHE A 31 32.30 37.78 -13.23
C PHE A 31 33.44 38.06 -14.20
N PRO A 32 34.71 37.84 -13.83
CA PRO A 32 35.82 38.03 -14.75
C PRO A 32 35.60 37.16 -15.99
N GLY A 33 35.78 37.80 -17.15
CA GLY A 33 35.48 37.34 -18.51
C GLY A 33 35.46 35.83 -18.72
N GLY A 34 34.37 35.38 -19.37
CA GLY A 34 34.09 34.00 -19.72
C GLY A 34 35.31 33.29 -20.31
N VAL A 35 35.78 32.28 -19.57
CA VAL A 35 36.80 31.35 -20.05
C VAL A 35 36.24 30.63 -21.26
N SER A 36 36.92 30.76 -22.42
CA SER A 36 36.45 30.14 -23.66
C SER A 36 36.19 28.64 -23.47
N PRO A 37 35.19 28.05 -24.18
CA PRO A 37 34.89 26.62 -24.09
C PRO A 37 36.13 25.72 -24.28
N ARG A 38 37.09 26.16 -25.12
CA ARG A 38 38.39 25.48 -25.32
C ARG A 38 39.26 25.49 -24.06
N ALA A 39 39.40 26.64 -23.39
CA ALA A 39 40.16 26.74 -22.15
C ALA A 39 39.51 25.95 -21.01
N ARG A 40 38.16 25.93 -20.94
CA ARG A 40 37.42 25.07 -19.99
C ARG A 40 37.69 23.59 -20.25
N ARG A 41 37.68 23.16 -21.51
CA ARG A 41 37.97 21.77 -21.90
C ARG A 41 39.39 21.35 -21.54
N ASN A 42 40.38 22.22 -21.77
CA ASN A 42 41.78 21.95 -21.40
C ASN A 42 41.98 21.89 -19.87
N LYS A 43 41.37 22.81 -19.11
CA LYS A 43 41.41 22.76 -17.63
C LYS A 43 40.72 21.50 -17.10
N MET A 44 39.58 21.12 -17.68
CA MET A 44 38.87 19.88 -17.32
C MET A 44 39.75 18.65 -17.57
N ARG A 45 40.44 18.60 -18.71
CA ARG A 45 41.37 17.50 -19.06
C ARG A 45 42.57 17.44 -18.10
N GLN A 46 43.17 18.59 -17.79
CA GLN A 46 44.24 18.68 -16.79
C GLN A 46 43.76 18.23 -15.41
N PHE A 47 42.58 18.66 -14.98
CA PHE A 47 41.99 18.25 -13.71
C PHE A 47 41.73 16.74 -13.65
N GLN A 48 41.17 16.16 -14.72
CA GLN A 48 40.96 14.72 -14.86
C GLN A 48 42.28 13.94 -14.83
N CYS A 49 43.32 14.42 -15.52
CA CYS A 49 44.65 13.80 -15.47
C CYS A 49 45.27 13.88 -14.07
N CYS A 50 45.17 15.03 -13.39
CA CYS A 50 45.65 15.17 -12.01
C CYS A 50 44.93 14.19 -11.09
N MET A 51 43.58 14.18 -11.10
CA MET A 51 42.76 13.25 -10.31
C MET A 51 43.11 11.78 -10.60
N GLY A 52 43.30 11.41 -11.87
CA GLY A 52 43.72 10.07 -12.26
C GLY A 52 45.08 9.68 -11.70
N ILE A 53 46.06 10.59 -11.75
CA ILE A 53 47.40 10.35 -11.17
C ILE A 53 47.32 10.25 -9.65
N THR A 54 46.57 11.12 -8.97
CA THR A 54 46.40 11.04 -7.50
C THR A 54 45.73 9.74 -7.10
N PHE A 55 44.72 9.30 -7.84
CA PHE A 55 44.02 8.05 -7.56
C PHE A 55 44.93 6.84 -7.74
N ILE A 56 45.69 6.79 -8.85
CA ILE A 56 46.69 5.73 -9.08
C ILE A 56 47.74 5.73 -7.97
N ALA A 57 48.23 6.90 -7.56
CA ALA A 57 49.19 7.00 -6.47
C ALA A 57 48.62 6.48 -5.15
N ILE A 58 47.38 6.84 -4.80
CA ILE A 58 46.70 6.37 -3.58
C ILE A 58 46.54 4.85 -3.61
N VAL A 59 46.09 4.29 -4.73
CA VAL A 59 45.94 2.83 -4.92
C VAL A 59 47.29 2.13 -4.80
N PHE A 60 48.35 2.68 -5.39
CA PHE A 60 49.70 2.12 -5.29
C PHE A 60 50.21 2.14 -3.84
N THR A 61 50.02 3.24 -3.11
CA THR A 61 50.36 3.30 -1.67
C THR A 61 49.53 2.33 -0.85
N ALA A 62 48.24 2.16 -1.13
CA ALA A 62 47.38 1.22 -0.43
C ALA A 62 47.82 -0.23 -0.69
N LEU A 63 48.19 -0.58 -1.93
CA LEU A 63 48.76 -1.88 -2.27
C LEU A 63 50.11 -2.13 -1.60
N CYS A 64 51.00 -1.12 -1.56
CA CYS A 64 52.26 -1.24 -0.84
C CYS A 64 52.04 -1.43 0.67
N LEU A 65 51.09 -0.70 1.27
CA LEU A 65 50.73 -0.89 2.68
C LEU A 65 50.14 -2.29 2.91
N ALA A 66 49.22 -2.74 2.05
CA ALA A 66 48.63 -4.07 2.16
C ALA A 66 49.69 -5.18 2.06
N LEU A 67 50.67 -5.04 1.16
CA LEU A 67 51.78 -6.00 1.04
C LEU A 67 52.73 -5.97 2.25
N VAL A 68 52.99 -4.79 2.83
CA VAL A 68 53.82 -4.66 4.05
C VAL A 68 53.10 -5.20 5.28
N PHE A 69 51.78 -5.01 5.39
CA PHE A 69 50.97 -5.48 6.52
C PHE A 69 50.44 -6.92 6.35
N SER A 70 50.54 -7.50 5.14
CA SER A 70 50.16 -8.90 4.90
C SER A 70 50.98 -9.88 5.73
N ASP A 71 52.23 -9.55 6.09
CA ASP A 71 53.04 -10.41 6.96
C ASP A 71 52.68 -10.28 8.46
N SER A 72 51.85 -9.30 8.86
CA SER A 72 51.47 -9.12 10.27
C SER A 72 50.01 -9.50 10.59
N LEU A 73 49.19 -9.85 9.60
CA LEU A 73 47.77 -10.16 9.79
C LEU A 73 47.47 -11.61 9.40
N GLY A 74 48.18 -12.54 10.05
CA GLY A 74 47.78 -13.94 10.09
C GLY A 74 46.55 -14.13 10.98
N GLY A 75 45.36 -14.19 10.38
CA GLY A 75 44.18 -14.79 10.98
C GLY A 75 43.13 -13.82 11.54
N ALA A 76 42.18 -13.42 10.69
CA ALA A 76 40.87 -12.93 11.13
C ALA A 76 39.81 -13.04 10.02
N ASP A 77 39.71 -14.19 9.34
CA ASP A 77 38.55 -14.48 8.48
C ASP A 77 37.39 -14.96 9.36
N GLY A 78 36.69 -14.00 9.96
CA GLY A 78 35.52 -14.23 10.80
C GLY A 78 34.41 -13.26 10.45
N GLY A 79 33.88 -13.36 9.22
CA GLY A 79 32.60 -12.73 8.91
C GLY A 79 31.50 -13.33 9.81
N PRO A 80 30.62 -12.51 10.43
CA PRO A 80 29.60 -13.02 11.32
C PRO A 80 28.58 -13.82 10.50
N SER A 81 28.67 -15.14 10.57
CA SER A 81 27.67 -16.05 10.05
C SER A 81 26.36 -15.86 10.81
N PHE A 82 25.48 -14.98 10.33
CA PHE A 82 24.11 -14.85 10.82
C PHE A 82 23.27 -16.03 10.32
N PHE A 83 23.62 -17.24 10.75
CA PHE A 83 22.60 -18.27 10.87
C PHE A 83 21.64 -17.82 11.96
N PHE A 84 20.35 -18.09 11.78
CA PHE A 84 19.42 -18.14 12.90
C PHE A 84 19.93 -19.21 13.87
N VAL A 85 20.86 -18.85 14.75
CA VAL A 85 21.26 -19.68 15.88
C VAL A 85 20.09 -19.60 16.85
N VAL A 86 19.12 -20.47 16.60
CA VAL A 86 18.01 -20.73 17.50
C VAL A 86 18.64 -21.36 18.75
N ASN A 87 18.89 -20.55 19.77
CA ASN A 87 19.39 -21.04 21.05
C ASN A 87 18.44 -22.14 21.58
N GLY A 88 18.99 -23.35 21.70
CA GLY A 88 18.24 -24.61 21.82
C GLY A 88 17.65 -24.92 23.19
N SER A 89 16.61 -24.19 23.61
CA SER A 89 15.79 -24.65 24.75
C SER A 89 14.29 -24.38 24.66
N ASP A 90 13.81 -23.59 23.69
CA ASP A 90 12.38 -23.43 23.42
C ASP A 90 12.04 -24.17 22.14
N SER A 91 11.12 -25.14 22.23
CA SER A 91 10.47 -25.87 21.13
C SER A 91 10.73 -25.23 19.76
N GLU A 92 11.61 -25.84 18.97
CA GLU A 92 12.02 -25.35 17.64
C GLU A 92 10.76 -25.09 16.81
N LEU A 93 10.32 -23.83 16.76
CA LEU A 93 9.21 -23.45 15.92
C LEU A 93 9.69 -23.69 14.49
N ALA A 94 9.10 -24.68 13.82
CA ALA A 94 9.43 -24.99 12.43
C ALA A 94 9.42 -23.69 11.62
N PRO A 95 10.44 -23.42 10.79
CA PRO A 95 10.60 -22.12 10.14
C PRO A 95 9.38 -21.70 9.32
N ASN A 96 8.65 -22.69 8.81
CA ASN A 96 7.43 -22.63 8.01
C ASN A 96 6.13 -22.60 8.85
N ARG A 97 6.21 -22.29 10.14
CA ARG A 97 5.06 -21.93 10.98
C ARG A 97 5.06 -20.44 11.33
N PRO A 98 3.88 -19.78 11.38
CA PRO A 98 3.80 -18.40 11.83
C PRO A 98 4.35 -18.22 13.25
N LEU A 99 4.98 -17.08 13.49
CA LEU A 99 5.45 -16.69 14.82
C LEU A 99 4.21 -16.47 15.71
N PRO A 100 4.13 -17.07 16.92
CA PRO A 100 2.99 -16.86 17.79
C PRO A 100 2.92 -15.40 18.25
N ASP A 101 1.74 -14.80 18.15
CA ASP A 101 1.51 -13.45 18.62
C ASP A 101 1.63 -13.38 20.15
N GLU A 102 2.04 -12.23 20.67
CA GLU A 102 2.04 -11.98 22.12
C GLU A 102 0.62 -12.17 22.67
N PRO A 103 0.44 -12.96 23.73
CA PRO A 103 -0.86 -13.13 24.37
C PRO A 103 -1.46 -11.77 24.74
N ALA A 104 -2.75 -11.62 24.49
CA ALA A 104 -3.42 -10.38 24.83
C ALA A 104 -3.42 -10.16 26.35
N ALA A 105 -3.16 -8.92 26.77
CA ALA A 105 -3.12 -8.60 28.19
C ALA A 105 -4.48 -8.84 28.85
N GLU A 106 -4.41 -9.36 30.07
CA GLU A 106 -5.59 -9.53 30.92
C GLU A 106 -6.21 -8.18 31.29
N TRP A 107 -7.53 -8.19 31.48
CA TRP A 107 -8.27 -7.00 31.89
C TRP A 107 -7.78 -6.48 33.25
N ALA A 108 -7.20 -5.28 33.28
CA ALA A 108 -6.62 -4.71 34.49
C ALA A 108 -7.67 -4.41 35.58
N LEU A 109 -8.94 -4.26 35.18
CA LEU A 109 -10.06 -3.96 36.08
C LEU A 109 -10.92 -5.21 36.39
N GLN A 110 -10.31 -6.39 36.48
CA GLN A 110 -11.01 -7.64 36.85
C GLN A 110 -11.79 -7.52 38.17
N GLN A 111 -11.21 -6.84 39.17
CA GLN A 111 -11.82 -6.68 40.50
C GLN A 111 -13.01 -5.70 40.52
N ALA A 112 -13.15 -4.86 39.49
CA ALA A 112 -14.16 -3.80 39.45
C ALA A 112 -15.61 -4.31 39.28
N ALA A 113 -15.81 -5.61 39.00
CA ALA A 113 -17.12 -6.23 38.80
C ALA A 113 -18.09 -5.37 37.94
N LEU A 114 -17.58 -4.86 36.81
CA LEU A 114 -18.29 -3.96 35.89
C LEU A 114 -19.71 -4.47 35.59
N GLY A 115 -20.70 -3.80 36.18
CA GLY A 115 -22.10 -4.13 35.99
C GLY A 115 -22.61 -3.66 34.63
N HIS A 116 -23.80 -4.13 34.25
CA HIS A 116 -24.47 -3.63 33.04
C HIS A 116 -24.70 -2.12 33.09
N HIS A 117 -24.97 -1.56 34.28
CA HIS A 117 -25.14 -0.12 34.47
C HIS A 117 -23.85 0.66 34.16
N ASP A 118 -22.70 0.20 34.67
CA ASP A 118 -21.41 0.87 34.43
C ASP A 118 -21.07 0.89 32.95
N GLY A 119 -21.25 -0.25 32.28
CA GLY A 119 -21.06 -0.36 30.83
C GLY A 119 -21.96 0.59 30.04
N ALA A 120 -23.25 0.66 30.39
CA ALA A 120 -24.21 1.55 29.72
C ALA A 120 -23.88 3.04 29.94
N GLN A 121 -23.47 3.42 31.16
CA GLN A 121 -23.12 4.80 31.47
C GLN A 121 -21.79 5.21 30.80
N ALA A 122 -20.85 4.28 30.64
CA ALA A 122 -19.62 4.51 29.89
C ALA A 122 -19.89 4.67 28.39
N VAL A 123 -20.76 3.84 27.82
CA VAL A 123 -21.24 4.00 26.44
C VAL A 123 -21.91 5.36 26.25
N SER A 124 -22.75 5.79 27.20
CA SER A 124 -23.38 7.13 27.15
C SER A 124 -22.34 8.26 27.16
N ALA A 125 -21.28 8.13 27.97
CA ALA A 125 -20.17 9.08 27.95
C ALA A 125 -19.43 9.09 26.60
N GLY A 126 -19.21 7.92 26.00
CA GLY A 126 -18.62 7.81 24.67
C GLY A 126 -19.47 8.41 23.55
N ILE A 127 -20.79 8.22 23.59
CA ILE A 127 -21.74 8.83 22.64
C ILE A 127 -21.74 10.36 22.80
N LYS A 128 -21.72 10.86 24.05
CA LYS A 128 -21.60 12.29 24.31
C LYS A 128 -20.30 12.86 23.73
N ALA A 129 -19.17 12.20 23.97
CA ALA A 129 -17.87 12.63 23.43
C ALA A 129 -17.83 12.62 21.89
N LEU A 130 -18.56 11.71 21.24
CA LEU A 130 -18.73 11.73 19.79
C LEU A 130 -19.55 12.95 19.35
N GLY A 131 -20.67 13.25 20.03
CA GLY A 131 -21.48 14.43 19.74
C GLY A 131 -20.71 15.75 19.95
N ASP A 132 -19.94 15.86 21.03
CA ASP A 132 -19.09 17.03 21.30
C ASP A 132 -18.03 17.22 20.20
N ARG A 133 -17.45 16.12 19.70
CA ARG A 133 -16.52 16.13 18.56
C ARG A 133 -17.20 16.60 17.28
N GLU A 134 -18.38 16.09 16.97
CA GLU A 134 -19.14 16.44 15.76
C GLU A 134 -19.58 17.92 15.77
N ILE A 135 -19.95 18.47 16.94
CA ILE A 135 -20.25 19.91 17.09
C ILE A 135 -19.00 20.77 16.80
N LEU A 136 -17.81 20.33 17.24
CA LEU A 136 -16.56 21.03 16.94
C LEU A 136 -16.27 21.05 15.42
N GLU A 137 -16.59 19.96 14.72
CA GLU A 137 -16.36 19.80 13.28
C GLU A 137 -17.19 20.78 12.44
N GLU A 138 -18.39 21.19 12.87
CA GLU A 138 -19.25 22.17 12.15
C GLU A 138 -18.57 23.54 11.93
N GLY A 139 -17.60 23.90 12.79
CA GLY A 139 -16.84 25.14 12.69
C GLY A 139 -15.47 25.01 12.02
N LEU A 140 -15.02 23.79 11.70
CA LEU A 140 -13.70 23.55 11.13
C LEU A 140 -13.71 23.73 9.61
N GLN A 141 -12.65 24.35 9.09
CA GLN A 141 -12.42 24.39 7.66
C GLN A 141 -11.56 23.20 7.26
N PRO A 142 -11.92 22.46 6.20
CA PRO A 142 -11.07 21.40 5.68
C PRO A 142 -9.79 22.00 5.06
N ASN A 143 -8.76 21.15 4.92
CA ASN A 143 -7.56 21.52 4.18
C ASN A 143 -7.93 21.96 2.76
N GLU A 144 -7.32 23.04 2.29
CA GLU A 144 -7.52 23.51 0.93
C GLU A 144 -7.10 22.43 -0.08
N VAL A 145 -7.94 22.24 -1.11
CA VAL A 145 -7.71 21.25 -2.16
C VAL A 145 -6.37 21.53 -2.85
N ASN A 146 -5.67 20.47 -3.28
CA ASN A 146 -4.34 20.51 -3.91
C ASN A 146 -3.17 20.94 -3.02
N THR A 147 -3.39 21.25 -1.74
CA THR A 147 -2.28 21.40 -0.79
C THR A 147 -1.56 20.07 -0.53
N PRO A 148 -0.29 20.09 -0.09
CA PRO A 148 0.41 18.87 0.32
C PRO A 148 -0.36 18.09 1.40
N SER A 149 -0.94 18.78 2.40
CA SER A 149 -1.76 18.17 3.46
C SER A 149 -3.02 17.51 2.90
N PHE A 150 -3.71 18.15 1.95
CA PHE A 150 -4.88 17.55 1.30
C PHE A 150 -4.52 16.31 0.50
N ARG A 151 -3.41 16.34 -0.26
CA ARG A 151 -2.92 15.18 -1.01
C ARG A 151 -2.53 14.02 -0.09
N HIS A 152 -1.88 14.30 1.05
CA HIS A 152 -1.60 13.28 2.07
C HIS A 152 -2.89 12.68 2.66
N TYR A 153 -3.89 13.52 2.95
CA TYR A 153 -5.22 13.05 3.34
C TYR A 153 -5.83 12.11 2.29
N ARG A 154 -5.73 12.47 1.01
CA ARG A 154 -6.24 11.65 -0.11
C ARG A 154 -5.52 10.31 -0.24
N SER A 155 -4.21 10.25 -0.02
CA SER A 155 -3.45 8.99 0.02
C SER A 155 -3.87 8.04 1.16
N LEU A 156 -4.61 8.54 2.15
CA LEU A 156 -5.08 7.77 3.30
C LEU A 156 -6.61 7.92 3.49
N SER A 157 -7.34 8.16 2.39
CA SER A 157 -8.75 8.51 2.45
C SER A 157 -9.60 7.40 3.08
N THR A 158 -10.64 7.83 3.78
CA THR A 158 -11.56 6.95 4.50
C THR A 158 -12.88 6.84 3.76
N ASN A 159 -13.22 5.63 3.33
CA ASN A 159 -14.48 5.41 2.64
C ASN A 159 -15.69 5.46 3.60
N PRO A 160 -16.93 5.58 3.08
CA PRO A 160 -18.13 5.74 3.92
C PRO A 160 -18.35 4.62 4.95
N GLU A 161 -18.07 3.36 4.60
CA GLU A 161 -18.24 2.25 5.55
C GLU A 161 -17.20 2.31 6.67
N ALA A 162 -15.95 2.63 6.33
CA ALA A 162 -14.89 2.84 7.31
C ALA A 162 -15.21 4.01 8.26
N ARG A 163 -15.83 5.10 7.78
CA ARG A 163 -16.26 6.22 8.64
C ARG A 163 -17.32 5.81 9.66
N LYS A 164 -18.31 5.00 9.25
CA LYS A 164 -19.34 4.48 10.17
C LYS A 164 -18.71 3.65 11.29
N LEU A 165 -17.77 2.78 10.94
CA LEU A 165 -17.02 1.97 11.89
C LEU A 165 -16.13 2.83 12.79
N ALA A 166 -15.49 3.87 12.24
CA ALA A 166 -14.67 4.82 13.00
C ALA A 166 -15.46 5.55 14.08
N ARG A 167 -16.70 5.98 13.80
CA ARG A 167 -17.60 6.58 14.81
C ARG A 167 -17.87 5.61 15.97
N ARG A 168 -18.13 4.33 15.67
CA ARG A 168 -18.30 3.29 16.69
C ARG A 168 -17.01 3.06 17.48
N GLY A 169 -15.87 2.90 16.81
CA GLY A 169 -14.57 2.72 17.46
C GLY A 169 -14.21 3.89 18.39
N TYR A 170 -14.55 5.12 17.99
CA TYR A 170 -14.35 6.31 18.82
C TYR A 170 -15.18 6.24 20.11
N VAL A 171 -16.45 5.85 20.02
CA VAL A 171 -17.31 5.63 21.20
C VAL A 171 -16.73 4.54 22.11
N GLU A 172 -16.27 3.43 21.56
CA GLU A 172 -15.66 2.33 22.34
C GLU A 172 -14.38 2.78 23.08
N ASN A 173 -13.55 3.59 22.43
CA ASN A 173 -12.35 4.16 23.05
C ASN A 173 -12.71 5.13 24.19
N GLN A 174 -13.62 6.07 23.96
CA GLN A 174 -14.05 7.02 24.99
C GLN A 174 -14.76 6.35 26.16
N ALA A 175 -15.57 5.32 25.89
CA ALA A 175 -16.20 4.51 26.93
C ALA A 175 -15.16 3.74 27.78
N THR A 176 -14.10 3.23 27.14
CA THR A 176 -12.98 2.59 27.86
C THR A 176 -12.23 3.60 28.74
N ILE A 177 -11.96 4.80 28.22
CA ILE A 177 -11.32 5.89 28.98
C ILE A 177 -12.18 6.32 30.18
N ASP A 178 -13.50 6.43 30.01
CA ASP A 178 -14.43 6.78 31.09
C ASP A 178 -14.44 5.72 32.20
N ILE A 179 -14.50 4.42 31.86
CA ILE A 179 -14.36 3.33 32.84
C ILE A 179 -13.01 3.41 33.55
N ALA A 180 -11.92 3.57 32.80
CA ALA A 180 -10.59 3.69 33.37
C ALA A 180 -10.51 4.81 34.40
N LYS A 181 -11.09 5.98 34.11
CA LYS A 181 -11.16 7.11 35.06
C LYS A 181 -12.01 6.80 36.28
N ARG A 182 -13.20 6.22 36.11
CA ARG A 182 -14.13 5.92 37.23
C ARG A 182 -13.57 4.91 38.22
N PHE A 183 -12.80 3.94 37.73
CA PHE A 183 -12.17 2.92 38.54
C PHE A 183 -10.69 3.25 38.86
N ASN A 184 -10.26 4.49 38.66
CA ASN A 184 -8.90 4.98 38.95
C ASN A 184 -7.78 4.11 38.36
N TYR A 185 -7.98 3.59 37.15
CA TYR A 185 -6.96 2.86 36.42
C TYR A 185 -5.76 3.78 36.14
N THR A 186 -4.57 3.27 36.45
CA THR A 186 -3.30 3.88 36.08
C THR A 186 -2.41 2.83 35.42
N LYS A 187 -1.79 3.20 34.30
CA LYS A 187 -0.84 2.33 33.59
C LYS A 187 0.34 2.02 34.52
N GLN A 188 0.65 0.74 34.68
CA GLN A 188 1.85 0.29 35.40
C GLN A 188 3.11 0.59 34.57
N PRO A 189 4.30 0.76 35.19
CA PRO A 189 5.54 1.02 34.47
C PRO A 189 5.81 0.02 33.33
N GLY A 190 6.46 0.50 32.26
CA GLY A 190 6.73 -0.29 31.06
C GLY A 190 5.52 -0.45 30.16
N ARG A 191 5.43 -1.59 29.45
CA ARG A 191 4.45 -1.85 28.37
C ARG A 191 3.07 -2.35 28.84
N SER A 192 2.71 -2.09 30.10
CA SER A 192 1.39 -2.54 30.59
C SER A 192 0.26 -1.82 29.84
N ASN A 193 -0.87 -2.48 29.66
CA ASN A 193 -2.06 -1.88 29.06
C ASN A 193 -3.30 -2.35 29.82
N ILE A 194 -4.46 -1.75 29.51
CA ILE A 194 -5.69 -2.05 30.25
C ILE A 194 -6.23 -3.46 29.97
N GLY A 195 -5.80 -4.11 28.88
CA GLY A 195 -6.27 -5.43 28.46
C GLY A 195 -7.68 -5.44 27.86
N TRP A 196 -8.19 -6.63 27.55
CA TRP A 196 -9.53 -6.79 26.94
C TRP A 196 -10.62 -7.02 27.99
N GLY A 197 -11.46 -6.01 28.20
CA GLY A 197 -12.58 -6.02 29.12
C GLY A 197 -13.85 -6.70 28.58
N PRO A 198 -14.99 -6.54 29.27
CA PRO A 198 -16.27 -7.15 28.84
C PRO A 198 -16.76 -6.58 27.50
N LYS A 199 -17.72 -7.27 26.88
CA LYS A 199 -18.34 -6.81 25.63
C LYS A 199 -19.08 -5.49 25.82
N ILE A 200 -18.93 -4.58 24.87
CA ILE A 200 -19.66 -3.32 24.82
C ILE A 200 -21.00 -3.57 24.10
N VAL A 201 -22.10 -3.21 24.75
CA VAL A 201 -23.43 -3.23 24.14
C VAL A 201 -23.65 -1.89 23.44
N LEU A 202 -23.35 -1.86 22.14
CA LEU A 202 -23.73 -0.78 21.23
C LEU A 202 -24.70 -1.36 20.20
N PRO A 203 -25.70 -0.58 19.71
CA PRO A 203 -26.49 -0.98 18.56
C PRO A 203 -25.53 -1.33 17.42
N ASP A 204 -25.53 -2.60 17.01
CA ASP A 204 -24.72 -3.05 15.89
C ASP A 204 -25.57 -2.95 14.63
N PRO A 205 -25.34 -1.95 13.75
CA PRO A 205 -26.15 -1.81 12.53
C PRO A 205 -25.85 -2.90 11.51
N THR A 206 -24.84 -3.75 11.73
CA THR A 206 -24.30 -4.70 10.75
C THR A 206 -24.60 -6.16 11.04
N VAL A 207 -25.50 -6.48 11.99
CA VAL A 207 -25.93 -7.88 12.24
C VAL A 207 -26.87 -8.37 11.13
N LEU A 208 -26.36 -8.47 9.90
CA LEU A 208 -26.92 -9.35 8.89
C LEU A 208 -26.60 -10.79 9.30
N ARG A 209 -27.60 -11.66 9.22
CA ARG A 209 -27.38 -13.11 9.31
C ARG A 209 -26.60 -13.51 8.06
N LEU A 210 -25.29 -13.68 8.24
CA LEU A 210 -24.38 -14.11 7.18
C LEU A 210 -24.44 -15.63 7.08
N GLU A 211 -24.88 -16.12 5.94
CA GLU A 211 -24.75 -17.53 5.57
C GLU A 211 -23.53 -17.67 4.65
N CYS A 212 -22.54 -18.43 5.10
CA CYS A 212 -21.33 -18.70 4.34
C CYS A 212 -21.45 -20.03 3.61
N ASP A 213 -21.22 -20.01 2.30
CA ASP A 213 -20.95 -21.23 1.54
C ASP A 213 -19.43 -21.48 1.50
N PHE A 214 -18.96 -22.39 2.34
CA PHE A 214 -17.54 -22.79 2.38
C PHE A 214 -17.12 -23.74 1.25
N ASN A 215 -18.06 -24.07 0.36
CA ASN A 215 -17.82 -24.72 -0.92
C ASN A 215 -18.02 -23.73 -2.08
N ALA A 216 -17.96 -22.42 -1.83
CA ALA A 216 -17.93 -21.43 -2.90
C ALA A 216 -16.67 -21.61 -3.76
N ARG A 217 -16.84 -21.59 -5.09
CA ARG A 217 -15.73 -21.62 -6.05
C ARG A 217 -14.98 -20.28 -6.11
N TYR A 218 -15.67 -19.19 -5.80
CA TYR A 218 -15.16 -17.83 -5.89
C TYR A 218 -15.26 -17.15 -4.53
N ARG A 219 -14.21 -16.38 -4.20
CA ARG A 219 -14.17 -15.56 -2.98
C ARG A 219 -15.05 -14.31 -3.13
N ARG A 220 -15.61 -13.82 -2.02
CA ARG A 220 -16.25 -12.50 -1.98
C ARG A 220 -15.22 -11.37 -2.14
N SER A 221 -15.64 -10.18 -2.56
CA SER A 221 -14.78 -8.99 -2.63
C SER A 221 -14.35 -8.46 -1.27
N THR A 222 -15.10 -8.78 -0.22
CA THR A 222 -14.81 -8.34 1.15
C THR A 222 -13.88 -9.27 1.92
N GLY A 223 -13.45 -10.40 1.34
CA GLY A 223 -12.69 -11.44 2.06
C GLY A 223 -13.51 -12.21 3.13
N VAL A 224 -14.76 -11.83 3.38
CA VAL A 224 -15.68 -12.54 4.27
C VAL A 224 -15.97 -13.95 3.75
N CYS A 225 -16.15 -14.91 4.67
CA CYS A 225 -16.30 -16.35 4.42
C CYS A 225 -15.05 -17.02 3.82
N ASN A 226 -13.90 -16.34 3.75
CA ASN A 226 -12.66 -16.98 3.32
C ASN A 226 -12.13 -17.94 4.40
N ASN A 227 -11.93 -17.46 5.64
CA ASN A 227 -11.56 -18.33 6.74
C ASN A 227 -12.79 -19.12 7.25
N LYS A 228 -12.65 -20.43 7.42
CA LYS A 228 -13.76 -21.33 7.78
C LYS A 228 -14.20 -21.26 9.25
N GLN A 229 -13.31 -20.85 10.15
CA GLN A 229 -13.59 -20.78 11.59
C GLN A 229 -13.97 -19.36 12.02
N HIS A 230 -13.32 -18.37 11.42
CA HIS A 230 -13.49 -16.96 11.73
C HIS A 230 -13.94 -16.18 10.48
N PRO A 231 -15.10 -16.53 9.88
CA PRO A 231 -15.50 -16.07 8.56
C PRO A 231 -15.73 -14.57 8.42
N ARG A 232 -15.91 -13.85 9.53
CA ARG A 232 -16.19 -12.40 9.53
C ARG A 232 -14.98 -11.53 9.91
N THR A 233 -13.91 -12.14 10.40
CA THR A 233 -12.79 -11.39 10.99
C THR A 233 -11.47 -11.71 10.31
N TYR A 234 -11.13 -12.98 10.15
CA TYR A 234 -9.80 -13.38 9.68
C TYR A 234 -9.60 -13.04 8.20
N GLY A 235 -8.84 -11.97 7.96
CA GLY A 235 -8.50 -11.45 6.64
C GLY A 235 -9.62 -10.71 5.89
N ALA A 236 -10.79 -10.51 6.49
CA ALA A 236 -11.86 -9.73 5.89
C ALA A 236 -11.48 -8.24 5.82
N SER A 237 -12.09 -7.49 4.89
CA SER A 237 -12.01 -6.04 4.89
C SER A 237 -12.81 -5.44 6.04
N MET A 238 -12.49 -4.19 6.41
CA MET A 238 -13.19 -3.46 7.47
C MET A 238 -13.05 -4.08 8.86
N VAL A 239 -11.92 -4.74 9.12
CA VAL A 239 -11.59 -5.33 10.42
C VAL A 239 -10.38 -4.64 11.05
N PRO A 240 -10.22 -4.71 12.39
CA PRO A 240 -9.02 -4.21 13.05
C PRO A 240 -7.76 -4.95 12.56
N TYR A 241 -6.63 -4.24 12.49
CA TYR A 241 -5.33 -4.88 12.28
C TYR A 241 -5.01 -5.87 13.42
N ARG A 242 -4.37 -6.99 13.07
CA ARG A 242 -3.82 -7.96 14.03
C ARG A 242 -2.66 -7.33 14.81
N ARG A 243 -2.43 -7.78 16.04
CA ARG A 243 -1.28 -7.34 16.85
C ARG A 243 -0.33 -8.52 17.08
N MET A 244 0.83 -8.47 16.44
CA MET A 244 1.95 -9.38 16.73
C MET A 244 2.45 -9.20 18.18
N VAL A 245 2.42 -7.94 18.65
CA VAL A 245 2.84 -7.51 19.98
C VAL A 245 1.78 -6.54 20.51
N SER A 246 1.49 -6.61 21.81
CA SER A 246 0.55 -5.71 22.49
C SER A 246 0.94 -4.23 22.31
N PRO A 247 -0.03 -3.30 22.16
CA PRO A 247 0.26 -1.89 21.99
C PRO A 247 0.85 -1.25 23.24
N ASP A 248 1.71 -0.26 23.05
CA ASP A 248 2.33 0.55 24.11
C ASP A 248 1.83 2.00 24.07
N TYR A 249 0.54 2.18 24.36
CA TYR A 249 -0.06 3.50 24.51
C TYR A 249 0.38 4.18 25.81
N ALA A 250 0.51 5.50 25.83
CA ALA A 250 1.02 6.24 27.00
C ALA A 250 0.12 6.08 28.24
N ASP A 251 -1.19 6.01 28.04
CA ASP A 251 -2.21 5.80 29.08
C ASP A 251 -2.62 4.32 29.19
N GLY A 252 -2.02 3.42 28.41
CA GLY A 252 -2.40 2.01 28.35
C GLY A 252 -3.69 1.73 27.59
N ILE A 253 -4.29 2.75 26.94
CA ILE A 253 -5.59 2.67 26.27
C ILE A 253 -5.52 3.22 24.85
N ALA A 254 -5.26 4.51 24.66
CA ALA A 254 -5.38 5.16 23.35
C ALA A 254 -4.45 6.35 23.13
N ALA A 255 -3.79 6.88 24.16
CA ALA A 255 -2.87 8.01 24.01
C ALA A 255 -1.61 7.59 23.24
N PRO A 256 -1.10 8.40 22.28
CA PRO A 256 0.10 8.08 21.50
C PRO A 256 1.29 7.69 22.38
N ARG A 257 2.16 6.80 21.86
CA ARG A 257 3.33 6.30 22.59
C ARG A 257 4.24 7.42 23.06
N VAL A 258 4.73 7.29 24.29
CA VAL A 258 5.77 8.14 24.90
C VAL A 258 6.95 7.28 25.37
N SER A 259 8.05 7.92 25.77
CA SER A 259 9.20 7.25 26.38
C SER A 259 8.86 6.80 27.80
N HIS A 260 9.46 5.69 28.24
CA HIS A 260 9.36 5.22 29.63
C HIS A 260 10.38 5.87 30.57
N HIS A 261 11.44 6.47 30.02
CA HIS A 261 12.59 6.96 30.80
C HIS A 261 12.89 8.45 30.60
N GLY A 262 12.23 9.10 29.65
CA GLY A 262 12.50 10.49 29.31
C GLY A 262 11.56 11.00 28.22
N ARG A 263 12.11 11.48 27.11
CA ARG A 263 11.33 12.06 26.01
C ARG A 263 11.65 11.36 24.70
N LEU A 264 10.61 11.12 23.89
CA LEU A 264 10.84 10.75 22.49
C LEU A 264 11.25 12.00 21.69
N PRO A 265 12.30 11.94 20.86
CA PRO A 265 12.65 13.04 19.99
C PRO A 265 11.50 13.33 19.00
N PRO A 266 11.27 14.59 18.59
CA PRO A 266 10.29 14.94 17.56
C PRO A 266 10.54 14.12 16.28
N ALA A 267 9.47 13.65 15.63
CA ALA A 267 9.59 12.77 14.45
C ALA A 267 10.43 13.41 13.32
N ARG A 268 10.31 14.73 13.15
CA ARG A 268 11.14 15.49 12.21
C ARG A 268 12.63 15.48 12.53
N GLN A 269 12.98 15.50 13.81
CA GLN A 269 14.39 15.42 14.20
C GLN A 269 14.98 14.04 13.90
N VAL A 270 14.19 12.97 14.10
CA VAL A 270 14.57 11.60 13.73
C VAL A 270 14.81 11.49 12.22
N SER A 271 13.91 12.05 11.42
CA SER A 271 14.05 12.13 9.96
C SER A 271 15.35 12.84 9.56
N LEU A 272 15.61 14.04 10.09
CA LEU A 272 16.79 14.85 9.75
C LEU A 272 18.13 14.24 10.17
N LYS A 273 18.19 13.56 11.32
CA LYS A 273 19.46 13.11 11.92
C LYS A 273 19.84 11.69 11.54
N ILE A 274 18.86 10.78 11.44
CA ILE A 274 19.10 9.36 11.16
C ILE A 274 18.79 9.05 9.70
N HIS A 275 17.63 9.51 9.22
CA HIS A 275 17.11 9.21 7.88
C HIS A 275 17.42 10.31 6.87
N ARG A 276 18.58 10.96 7.03
CA ARG A 276 19.07 12.02 6.14
C ARG A 276 19.15 11.55 4.69
N SER A 277 19.37 12.48 3.77
CA SER A 277 19.52 12.11 2.37
C SER A 277 20.88 11.51 2.04
N SER A 278 20.85 10.50 1.18
CA SER A 278 21.99 9.90 0.49
C SER A 278 21.69 9.84 -1.01
N TYR A 279 22.74 9.89 -1.83
CA TYR A 279 22.64 9.77 -3.29
C TYR A 279 23.18 8.44 -3.81
N GLU A 280 23.47 7.50 -2.90
CA GLU A 280 23.92 6.16 -3.26
C GLU A 280 22.73 5.38 -3.87
N THR A 281 23.01 4.65 -4.95
CA THR A 281 22.00 3.88 -5.70
C THR A 281 22.36 2.41 -5.63
N ASP A 282 21.35 1.55 -5.51
CA ASP A 282 21.55 0.12 -5.68
C ASP A 282 21.53 -0.20 -7.18
N SER A 283 22.63 -0.71 -7.71
CA SER A 283 22.73 -1.07 -9.12
C SER A 283 21.96 -2.34 -9.49
N ASN A 284 21.47 -3.10 -8.50
CA ASN A 284 20.89 -4.43 -8.71
C ASN A 284 19.38 -4.41 -8.91
N PHE A 285 18.67 -3.36 -8.49
CA PHE A 285 17.21 -3.30 -8.55
C PHE A 285 16.69 -2.07 -9.30
N THR A 286 15.44 -2.17 -9.77
CA THR A 286 14.75 -1.10 -10.49
C THR A 286 13.62 -0.54 -9.64
N VAL A 287 13.18 0.67 -9.95
CA VAL A 287 12.00 1.30 -9.36
C VAL A 287 10.75 0.42 -9.46
N MET A 288 10.66 -0.48 -10.45
CA MET A 288 9.56 -1.44 -10.56
C MET A 288 9.41 -2.31 -9.30
N LEU A 289 10.49 -2.57 -8.56
CA LEU A 289 10.42 -3.23 -7.26
C LEU A 289 9.56 -2.44 -6.27
N ALA A 290 9.80 -1.13 -6.15
CA ALA A 290 9.03 -0.25 -5.26
C ALA A 290 7.58 -0.07 -5.76
N VAL A 291 7.39 0.07 -7.08
CA VAL A 291 6.07 0.24 -7.69
C VAL A 291 5.20 -1.00 -7.51
N PHE A 292 5.72 -2.20 -7.78
CA PHE A 292 4.99 -3.45 -7.52
C PHE A 292 4.78 -3.67 -6.02
N GLY A 293 5.78 -3.34 -5.19
CA GLY A 293 5.66 -3.40 -3.74
C GLY A 293 4.54 -2.52 -3.20
N GLN A 294 4.41 -1.28 -3.68
CA GLN A 294 3.31 -0.39 -3.34
C GLN A 294 1.97 -0.93 -3.84
N PHE A 295 1.90 -1.40 -5.08
CA PHE A 295 0.67 -1.95 -5.65
C PHE A 295 0.16 -3.15 -4.87
N MET A 296 1.06 -4.04 -4.42
CA MET A 296 0.71 -5.19 -3.59
C MET A 296 0.42 -4.79 -2.13
N ASP A 297 1.14 -3.82 -1.55
CA ASP A 297 0.78 -3.25 -0.23
C ASP A 297 -0.66 -2.72 -0.24
N HIS A 298 -1.03 -2.00 -1.29
CA HIS A 298 -2.38 -1.45 -1.44
C HIS A 298 -3.46 -2.53 -1.57
N ASP A 299 -3.10 -3.74 -2.01
CA ASP A 299 -4.01 -4.89 -2.10
C ASP A 299 -4.41 -5.41 -0.73
N ILE A 300 -3.49 -5.34 0.24
CA ILE A 300 -3.67 -5.94 1.56
C ILE A 300 -3.77 -4.91 2.71
N THR A 301 -3.38 -3.66 2.50
CA THR A 301 -3.40 -2.61 3.51
C THR A 301 -4.08 -1.32 3.01
N ALA A 302 -4.94 -0.78 3.87
CA ALA A 302 -5.56 0.53 3.71
C ALA A 302 -5.94 1.09 5.08
N THR A 303 -4.99 1.75 5.75
CA THR A 303 -5.25 2.40 7.05
C THR A 303 -6.17 3.60 6.85
N SER A 304 -7.28 3.60 7.58
CA SER A 304 -8.26 4.69 7.57
C SER A 304 -7.80 5.86 8.46
N LEU A 305 -8.03 7.10 8.03
CA LEU A 305 -7.88 8.31 8.85
C LEU A 305 -9.21 8.73 9.52
N THR A 306 -9.13 9.38 10.67
CA THR A 306 -10.28 10.11 11.19
C THR A 306 -10.62 11.27 10.24
N THR A 307 -11.90 11.43 9.94
CA THR A 307 -12.45 12.51 9.12
C THR A 307 -13.64 13.16 9.82
N SER A 308 -14.09 14.30 9.31
CA SER A 308 -15.36 14.88 9.76
C SER A 308 -16.54 13.94 9.48
N GLN A 309 -17.70 14.25 10.06
CA GLN A 309 -18.96 13.55 9.75
C GLN A 309 -19.22 13.47 8.23
N GLU A 310 -18.96 14.54 7.48
CA GLU A 310 -19.15 14.64 6.03
C GLU A 310 -18.02 13.97 5.24
N GLY A 311 -16.91 13.61 5.91
CA GLY A 311 -15.77 12.92 5.30
C GLY A 311 -14.74 13.90 4.75
N GLU A 312 -14.70 15.09 5.32
CA GLU A 312 -13.73 16.11 4.97
C GLU A 312 -12.46 15.93 5.80
N SER A 313 -11.36 16.47 5.27
CA SER A 313 -10.07 16.42 5.95
C SER A 313 -10.06 17.33 7.18
N ILE A 314 -9.36 16.92 8.23
CA ILE A 314 -9.16 17.75 9.43
C ILE A 314 -7.83 18.50 9.31
N ASP A 315 -7.82 19.80 9.60
CA ASP A 315 -6.60 20.58 9.73
C ASP A 315 -6.17 20.64 11.21
N CYS A 316 -5.02 20.04 11.51
CA CYS A 316 -4.43 20.03 12.84
C CYS A 316 -3.37 21.11 13.06
N CYS A 317 -3.07 21.92 12.05
CA CYS A 317 -2.13 23.04 12.14
C CYS A 317 -2.86 24.39 12.20
N VAL A 318 -3.98 24.42 12.92
CA VAL A 318 -4.75 25.65 13.16
C VAL A 318 -4.02 26.60 14.10
N ALA A 319 -4.32 27.90 13.99
CA ALA A 319 -3.78 28.89 14.92
C ALA A 319 -4.13 28.55 16.38
N ALA A 320 -3.19 28.79 17.30
CA ALA A 320 -3.29 28.45 18.72
C ALA A 320 -4.52 29.03 19.45
N THR A 321 -5.25 29.96 18.84
CA THR A 321 -6.50 30.54 19.37
C THR A 321 -7.72 29.65 19.14
N ARG A 322 -7.63 28.60 18.32
CA ARG A 322 -8.73 27.65 18.06
C ARG A 322 -8.58 26.40 18.92
N GLU A 323 -9.70 25.82 19.31
CA GLU A 323 -9.72 24.52 19.96
C GLU A 323 -9.20 23.45 19.00
N GLN A 324 -8.22 22.66 19.47
CA GLN A 324 -7.64 21.57 18.70
C GLN A 324 -8.62 20.39 18.62
N HIS A 325 -8.83 19.86 17.43
CA HIS A 325 -9.63 18.65 17.27
C HIS A 325 -9.04 17.47 18.08
N PRO A 326 -9.84 16.66 18.80
CA PRO A 326 -9.33 15.62 19.72
C PRO A 326 -8.56 14.49 19.02
N GLU A 327 -8.75 14.32 17.72
CA GLU A 327 -8.04 13.35 16.88
C GLU A 327 -6.86 13.96 16.11
N CYS A 328 -6.36 15.12 16.55
CA CYS A 328 -5.14 15.71 16.01
C CYS A 328 -3.89 15.24 16.74
N TYR A 329 -2.83 14.97 15.97
CA TYR A 329 -1.51 14.65 16.51
C TYR A 329 -0.41 15.13 15.54
N PRO A 330 -0.31 16.45 15.28
CA PRO A 330 0.58 17.02 14.28
C PRO A 330 2.05 16.68 14.57
N VAL A 331 2.90 16.76 13.53
CA VAL A 331 4.35 16.70 13.72
C VAL A 331 4.87 18.09 14.06
N ASP A 332 5.52 18.21 15.22
CA ASP A 332 6.20 19.43 15.62
C ASP A 332 7.46 19.65 14.77
N ILE A 333 7.57 20.84 14.17
CA ILE A 333 8.76 21.30 13.44
C ILE A 333 9.47 22.35 14.27
N LEU A 334 10.74 22.08 14.61
CA LEU A 334 11.54 22.96 15.46
C LEU A 334 11.96 24.25 14.70
N PRO A 335 12.11 25.39 15.39
CA PRO A 335 12.45 26.67 14.76
C PRO A 335 13.79 26.72 14.01
N ASP A 336 14.69 25.77 14.30
CA ASP A 336 15.99 25.61 13.66
C ASP A 336 15.99 24.58 12.52
N ASP A 337 14.82 24.08 12.08
CA ASP A 337 14.71 23.17 10.95
C ASP A 337 15.36 23.79 9.68
N PRO A 338 16.29 23.08 9.02
CA PRO A 338 17.06 23.65 7.92
C PRO A 338 16.24 23.95 6.68
N TYR A 339 15.06 23.33 6.52
CA TYR A 339 14.20 23.47 5.35
C TYR A 339 12.95 24.30 5.63
N TYR A 340 12.20 23.98 6.69
CA TYR A 340 10.90 24.60 6.98
C TYR A 340 11.00 26.01 7.58
N LYS A 341 12.15 26.35 8.19
CA LYS A 341 12.39 27.68 8.76
C LYS A 341 12.22 28.80 7.75
N GLN A 342 12.62 28.61 6.49
CA GLN A 342 12.50 29.64 5.45
C GLN A 342 11.03 29.96 5.07
N TYR A 343 10.12 29.04 5.37
CA TYR A 343 8.68 29.19 5.13
C TYR A 343 7.90 29.56 6.39
N ASN A 344 8.59 29.75 7.53
CA ASN A 344 7.97 29.97 8.85
C ASN A 344 6.96 28.88 9.25
N ILE A 345 7.23 27.62 8.89
CA ILE A 345 6.36 26.48 9.20
C ILE A 345 6.89 25.78 10.46
N SER A 346 6.03 25.68 11.48
CA SER A 346 6.34 24.99 12.75
C SER A 346 5.47 23.76 13.01
N CYS A 347 4.56 23.42 12.09
CA CYS A 347 3.60 22.33 12.24
C CYS A 347 3.43 21.60 10.91
N MET A 348 3.44 20.27 10.94
CA MET A 348 3.03 19.42 9.82
C MET A 348 1.71 18.74 10.16
N ASN A 349 0.72 18.87 9.28
CA ASN A 349 -0.63 18.34 9.54
C ASN A 349 -0.59 16.81 9.65
N PHE A 350 -1.03 16.28 10.78
CA PHE A 350 -1.18 14.84 11.01
C PHE A 350 -2.44 14.59 11.85
N VAL A 351 -3.35 13.83 11.26
CA VAL A 351 -4.60 13.37 11.88
C VAL A 351 -4.42 11.93 12.30
N ARG A 352 -4.91 11.58 13.49
CA ARG A 352 -4.83 10.21 14.01
C ARG A 352 -5.60 9.24 13.12
N SER A 353 -5.09 8.01 13.03
CA SER A 353 -5.73 6.95 12.24
C SER A 353 -7.04 6.51 12.88
N ALA A 354 -8.09 6.31 12.10
CA ALA A 354 -9.43 6.02 12.58
C ALA A 354 -9.47 4.82 13.54
N PRO A 355 -10.14 4.94 14.70
CA PRO A 355 -10.27 3.84 15.65
C PRO A 355 -11.20 2.75 15.08
N ALA A 356 -10.76 1.50 15.12
CA ALA A 356 -11.57 0.35 14.73
C ALA A 356 -12.44 -0.14 15.89
N PRO A 357 -13.70 -0.53 15.64
CA PRO A 357 -14.53 -1.17 16.64
C PRO A 357 -14.02 -2.59 16.90
N THR A 358 -14.05 -2.99 18.17
CA THR A 358 -13.63 -4.29 18.68
C THR A 358 -14.79 -5.02 19.36
N GLY A 359 -15.85 -4.29 19.72
CA GLY A 359 -17.01 -4.81 20.45
C GLY A 359 -16.73 -5.07 21.94
N ARG A 360 -15.61 -4.58 22.48
CA ARG A 360 -15.19 -4.77 23.88
C ARG A 360 -14.51 -3.50 24.40
N PHE A 361 -14.51 -3.35 25.73
CA PHE A 361 -13.62 -2.37 26.35
C PHE A 361 -12.18 -2.82 26.18
N GLY A 362 -11.28 -1.88 25.87
CA GLY A 362 -9.89 -2.23 25.64
C GLY A 362 -9.10 -1.15 24.91
N PRO A 363 -7.85 -1.45 24.54
CA PRO A 363 -6.99 -0.50 23.88
C PRO A 363 -7.50 -0.16 22.47
N ARG A 364 -7.14 1.05 22.00
CA ARG A 364 -7.44 1.53 20.65
C ARG A 364 -6.82 0.60 19.61
N MET A 365 -7.60 0.29 18.58
CA MET A 365 -7.17 -0.45 17.41
C MET A 365 -7.38 0.40 16.16
N GLN A 366 -6.70 0.08 15.06
CA GLN A 366 -6.83 0.81 13.79
C GLN A 366 -7.45 -0.09 12.74
N LEU A 367 -8.22 0.52 11.84
CA LEU A 367 -9.03 -0.19 10.85
C LEU A 367 -8.22 -0.46 9.58
N ASN A 368 -8.27 -1.69 9.09
CA ASN A 368 -7.87 -2.02 7.74
C ASN A 368 -9.10 -2.00 6.82
N GLN A 369 -9.11 -1.13 5.82
CA GLN A 369 -10.18 -1.07 4.82
C GLN A 369 -10.01 -2.15 3.75
N ALA A 370 -8.80 -2.70 3.59
CA ALA A 370 -8.48 -3.73 2.61
C ALA A 370 -8.70 -5.14 3.18
N THR A 371 -8.89 -6.13 2.30
CA THR A 371 -8.78 -7.54 2.72
C THR A 371 -7.32 -7.87 3.07
N ALA A 372 -7.04 -8.98 3.74
CA ALA A 372 -5.65 -9.42 3.94
C ALA A 372 -5.16 -10.37 2.82
N PHE A 373 -5.94 -10.58 1.77
CA PHE A 373 -5.61 -11.57 0.74
C PHE A 373 -5.02 -10.89 -0.49
N ILE A 374 -4.08 -11.57 -1.15
CA ILE A 374 -3.58 -11.14 -2.47
C ILE A 374 -4.59 -11.62 -3.50
N ASP A 375 -5.62 -10.81 -3.73
CA ASP A 375 -6.76 -11.13 -4.57
C ASP A 375 -7.10 -10.03 -5.59
N ALA A 376 -6.17 -9.09 -5.77
CA ALA A 376 -6.29 -7.97 -6.69
C ALA A 376 -7.50 -7.07 -6.38
N SER A 377 -7.84 -6.92 -5.10
CA SER A 377 -8.73 -5.88 -4.60
C SER A 377 -8.31 -4.47 -5.03
N VAL A 378 -7.04 -4.22 -5.35
CA VAL A 378 -6.62 -2.96 -6.04
C VAL A 378 -7.26 -2.74 -7.41
N VAL A 379 -7.67 -3.82 -8.09
CA VAL A 379 -8.37 -3.78 -9.38
C VAL A 379 -9.89 -3.82 -9.18
N TYR A 380 -10.37 -4.64 -8.24
CA TYR A 380 -11.79 -4.98 -8.10
C TYR A 380 -12.52 -4.25 -6.96
N GLY A 381 -11.79 -3.65 -6.03
CA GLY A 381 -12.32 -3.05 -4.80
C GLY A 381 -12.60 -4.06 -3.68
N ASN A 382 -12.63 -3.54 -2.45
CA ASN A 382 -12.80 -4.31 -1.21
C ASN A 382 -14.28 -4.45 -0.76
N LEU A 383 -15.23 -3.98 -1.57
CA LEU A 383 -16.67 -3.96 -1.29
C LEU A 383 -17.44 -4.38 -2.55
N GLU A 384 -18.54 -5.11 -2.38
CA GLU A 384 -19.40 -5.58 -3.48
C GLU A 384 -19.96 -4.40 -4.32
N GLN A 385 -20.31 -3.28 -3.67
CA GLN A 385 -20.77 -2.08 -4.36
C GLN A 385 -19.69 -1.51 -5.29
N ARG A 386 -18.44 -1.40 -4.81
CA ARG A 386 -17.31 -0.89 -5.61
C ARG A 386 -17.00 -1.84 -6.77
N GLN A 387 -17.02 -3.13 -6.50
CA GLN A 387 -16.82 -4.17 -7.51
C GLN A 387 -17.84 -4.04 -8.65
N ASN A 388 -19.13 -3.90 -8.31
CA ASN A 388 -20.19 -3.74 -9.30
C ASN A 388 -20.08 -2.43 -10.08
N GLN A 389 -19.67 -1.33 -9.45
CA GLN A 389 -19.46 -0.05 -10.14
C GLN A 389 -18.36 -0.12 -11.20
N LEU A 390 -17.35 -0.97 -11.02
CA LEU A 390 -16.23 -1.09 -11.95
C LEU A 390 -16.52 -2.04 -13.12
N ARG A 391 -17.60 -2.82 -13.07
CA ARG A 391 -17.99 -3.79 -14.10
C ARG A 391 -18.79 -3.14 -15.22
N SER A 392 -18.59 -3.65 -16.43
CA SER A 392 -19.46 -3.33 -17.57
C SER A 392 -20.74 -4.18 -17.59
N PHE A 393 -20.70 -5.35 -16.92
CA PHE A 393 -21.70 -6.43 -17.01
C PHE A 393 -21.88 -6.99 -18.43
N ILE A 394 -20.85 -6.84 -19.27
CA ILE A 394 -20.79 -7.37 -20.62
C ILE A 394 -19.54 -8.26 -20.74
N ASN A 395 -19.75 -9.53 -21.06
CA ASN A 395 -18.70 -10.52 -21.34
C ASN A 395 -17.63 -10.66 -20.23
N GLY A 396 -18.02 -10.41 -18.98
CA GLY A 396 -17.17 -10.47 -17.81
C GLY A 396 -16.14 -9.35 -17.72
N SER A 397 -16.33 -8.23 -18.42
CA SER A 397 -15.33 -7.16 -18.50
C SER A 397 -15.50 -6.06 -17.45
N LEU A 398 -14.40 -5.37 -17.15
CA LEU A 398 -14.37 -4.09 -16.45
C LEU A 398 -14.66 -2.94 -17.42
N ARG A 399 -15.28 -1.88 -16.91
CA ARG A 399 -15.40 -0.62 -17.64
C ARG A 399 -14.02 -0.05 -17.89
N MET A 400 -13.83 0.45 -19.10
CA MET A 400 -12.64 1.18 -19.52
C MET A 400 -13.09 2.47 -20.22
N PHE A 401 -12.28 3.53 -20.13
CA PHE A 401 -12.45 4.67 -21.01
C PHE A 401 -11.74 4.38 -22.34
N VAL A 402 -12.44 4.51 -23.46
CA VAL A 402 -11.86 4.33 -24.80
C VAL A 402 -11.62 5.70 -25.40
N THR A 403 -10.36 6.02 -25.70
CA THR A 403 -9.97 7.28 -26.36
C THR A 403 -10.34 7.25 -27.85
N ASP A 404 -10.31 8.42 -28.51
CA ASP A 404 -10.67 8.56 -29.93
C ASP A 404 -9.78 7.71 -30.86
N ASP A 405 -8.54 7.44 -30.46
CA ASP A 405 -7.58 6.56 -31.15
C ASP A 405 -7.74 5.06 -30.78
N GLY A 406 -8.74 4.70 -29.98
CA GLY A 406 -9.09 3.33 -29.63
C GLY A 406 -8.31 2.72 -28.45
N ARG A 407 -7.41 3.47 -27.80
CA ARG A 407 -6.70 2.98 -26.60
C ARG A 407 -7.65 2.90 -25.41
N GLN A 408 -7.35 1.97 -24.50
CA GLN A 408 -8.08 1.82 -23.24
C GLN A 408 -7.34 2.49 -22.10
N LEU A 409 -8.02 3.39 -21.40
CA LEU A 409 -7.60 3.95 -20.11
C LEU A 409 -8.55 3.48 -19.01
N LEU A 410 -8.16 3.71 -17.76
CA LEU A 410 -9.06 3.50 -16.63
C LEU A 410 -10.29 4.42 -16.78
N PRO A 411 -11.45 4.07 -16.18
CA PRO A 411 -12.60 4.97 -16.17
C PRO A 411 -12.25 6.34 -15.58
N ILE A 412 -12.92 7.39 -16.05
CA ILE A 412 -12.78 8.73 -15.48
C ILE A 412 -13.38 8.73 -14.07
N SER A 413 -12.66 9.31 -13.12
CA SER A 413 -13.17 9.47 -11.77
C SER A 413 -14.43 10.33 -11.72
N SER A 414 -15.42 9.86 -10.96
CA SER A 414 -16.65 10.59 -10.65
C SER A 414 -16.45 11.64 -9.54
N ASN A 415 -15.33 11.60 -8.81
CA ASN A 415 -15.05 12.52 -7.72
C ASN A 415 -14.14 13.68 -8.17
N PRO A 416 -14.65 14.93 -8.22
CA PRO A 416 -13.84 16.08 -8.61
C PRO A 416 -12.70 16.36 -7.62
N ALA A 417 -12.81 15.91 -6.37
CA ALA A 417 -11.84 16.14 -5.29
C ALA A 417 -10.82 14.99 -5.12
N ASP A 418 -10.53 14.23 -6.18
CA ASP A 418 -9.58 13.10 -6.15
C ASP A 418 -8.09 13.49 -6.02
N GLY A 419 -7.79 14.78 -5.85
CA GLY A 419 -6.45 15.28 -5.55
C GLY A 419 -5.58 15.59 -6.78
N CYS A 420 -5.90 15.02 -7.95
CA CYS A 420 -5.21 15.34 -9.21
C CYS A 420 -5.99 16.26 -10.16
N ASN A 421 -7.32 16.39 -10.03
CA ASN A 421 -8.13 17.15 -10.98
C ASN A 421 -7.79 18.64 -10.90
N ARG A 422 -7.47 19.24 -12.05
CA ARG A 422 -7.13 20.66 -12.19
C ARG A 422 -7.92 21.27 -13.34
N VAL A 423 -8.37 22.51 -13.18
CA VAL A 423 -9.18 23.22 -14.19
C VAL A 423 -8.52 23.20 -15.58
N GLN A 424 -7.20 23.38 -15.66
CA GLN A 424 -6.46 23.33 -16.91
C GLN A 424 -6.57 21.97 -17.60
N MET A 425 -6.44 20.87 -16.86
CA MET A 425 -6.47 19.52 -17.42
C MET A 425 -7.88 19.11 -17.82
N THR A 426 -8.88 19.48 -17.00
CA THR A 426 -10.29 19.29 -17.33
C THR A 426 -10.69 20.04 -18.61
N ARG A 427 -10.17 21.25 -18.84
CA ARG A 427 -10.38 21.99 -20.11
C ARG A 427 -9.77 21.29 -21.32
N LEU A 428 -8.73 20.48 -21.11
CA LEU A 428 -8.11 19.63 -22.14
C LEU A 428 -8.79 18.25 -22.25
N GLY A 429 -9.91 18.02 -21.55
CA GLY A 429 -10.61 16.74 -21.51
C GLY A 429 -9.85 15.63 -20.77
N LYS A 430 -8.87 15.99 -19.93
CA LYS A 430 -8.04 15.04 -19.17
C LYS A 430 -8.45 15.05 -17.70
N TYR A 431 -8.64 13.86 -17.14
CA TYR A 431 -9.18 13.65 -15.80
C TYR A 431 -8.35 12.64 -14.99
N CYS A 432 -8.57 12.64 -13.68
CA CYS A 432 -8.17 11.54 -12.78
C CYS A 432 -8.92 10.25 -13.13
N PHE A 433 -8.37 9.12 -12.69
CA PHE A 433 -8.88 7.79 -12.99
C PHE A 433 -9.59 7.14 -11.80
N GLU A 434 -10.47 6.19 -12.10
CA GLU A 434 -11.18 5.35 -11.13
C GLU A 434 -10.64 3.91 -11.18
N SER A 435 -10.43 3.27 -10.03
CA SER A 435 -9.99 1.86 -9.94
C SER A 435 -10.52 1.18 -8.66
N GLY A 436 -10.17 -0.08 -8.43
CA GLY A 436 -10.54 -0.81 -7.21
C GLY A 436 -10.11 -0.10 -5.94
N ASP A 437 -8.89 0.46 -5.96
CA ASP A 437 -8.31 1.25 -4.87
C ASP A 437 -8.46 2.76 -5.12
N ASP A 438 -8.87 3.50 -4.08
CA ASP A 438 -9.09 4.95 -4.15
C ASP A 438 -7.77 5.76 -4.25
N ARG A 439 -6.62 5.12 -3.99
CA ARG A 439 -5.29 5.74 -4.08
C ARG A 439 -4.65 5.55 -5.45
N ALA A 440 -5.37 5.01 -6.44
CA ALA A 440 -4.84 4.70 -7.76
C ALA A 440 -4.16 5.89 -8.48
N ASN A 441 -4.51 7.13 -8.13
CA ASN A 441 -3.93 8.36 -8.70
C ASN A 441 -2.75 8.94 -7.91
N GLU A 442 -2.31 8.31 -6.83
CA GLU A 442 -1.29 8.84 -5.92
C GLU A 442 0.03 9.17 -6.63
N ASN A 443 0.47 8.31 -7.55
CA ASN A 443 1.59 8.58 -8.44
C ASN A 443 1.41 7.89 -9.80
N LEU A 444 2.03 8.48 -10.83
CA LEU A 444 1.93 8.01 -12.22
C LEU A 444 2.25 6.51 -12.40
N LEU A 445 3.28 6.01 -11.73
CA LEU A 445 3.74 4.62 -11.91
C LEU A 445 2.73 3.63 -11.28
N LEU A 446 2.16 3.98 -10.12
CA LEU A 446 1.07 3.25 -9.50
C LEU A 446 -0.18 3.24 -10.39
N THR A 447 -0.59 4.40 -10.93
CA THR A 447 -1.74 4.49 -11.85
C THR A 447 -1.54 3.61 -13.08
N SER A 448 -0.32 3.55 -13.59
CA SER A 448 0.05 2.68 -14.72
C SER A 448 -0.13 1.21 -14.40
N MET A 449 0.19 0.78 -13.15
CA MET A 449 -0.08 -0.58 -12.69
C MET A 449 -1.58 -0.87 -12.61
N HIS A 450 -2.39 0.04 -12.06
CA HIS A 450 -3.85 -0.12 -12.06
C HIS A 450 -4.40 -0.30 -13.48
N LEU A 451 -3.94 0.52 -14.43
CA LEU A 451 -4.35 0.41 -15.83
C LEU A 451 -3.91 -0.93 -16.45
N LEU A 452 -2.65 -1.32 -16.24
CA LEU A 452 -2.09 -2.57 -16.74
C LEU A 452 -2.92 -3.79 -16.31
N TRP A 453 -3.24 -3.87 -15.03
CA TRP A 453 -3.99 -5.01 -14.47
C TRP A 453 -5.49 -4.98 -14.83
N ALA A 454 -6.09 -3.80 -15.00
CA ALA A 454 -7.46 -3.68 -15.52
C ALA A 454 -7.57 -4.15 -16.98
N ARG A 455 -6.61 -3.75 -17.84
CA ARG A 455 -6.48 -4.27 -19.21
C ARG A 455 -6.30 -5.78 -19.21
N HIS A 456 -5.46 -6.30 -18.31
CA HIS A 456 -5.19 -7.73 -18.20
C HIS A 456 -6.45 -8.53 -17.82
N HIS A 457 -7.29 -8.03 -16.92
CA HIS A 457 -8.58 -8.66 -16.63
C HIS A 457 -9.46 -8.77 -17.88
N ASN A 458 -9.59 -7.70 -18.65
CA ASN A 458 -10.39 -7.71 -19.88
C ASN A 458 -9.81 -8.65 -20.95
N TYR A 459 -8.48 -8.77 -21.03
CA TYR A 459 -7.82 -9.79 -21.84
C TYR A 459 -8.22 -11.20 -21.39
N LEU A 460 -8.12 -11.51 -20.09
CA LEU A 460 -8.50 -12.82 -19.55
C LEU A 460 -9.98 -13.14 -19.84
N ALA A 461 -10.88 -12.20 -19.57
CA ALA A 461 -12.32 -12.37 -19.78
C ALA A 461 -12.66 -12.67 -21.25
N ARG A 462 -12.06 -11.92 -22.18
CA ARG A 462 -12.24 -12.16 -23.63
C ARG A 462 -11.71 -13.52 -24.06
N GLN A 463 -10.52 -13.91 -23.63
CA GLN A 463 -9.94 -15.21 -23.99
C GLN A 463 -10.73 -16.38 -23.39
N LEU A 464 -11.22 -16.25 -22.15
CA LEU A 464 -12.11 -17.24 -21.54
C LEU A 464 -13.44 -17.36 -22.30
N GLN A 465 -14.00 -16.24 -22.78
CA GLN A 465 -15.20 -16.24 -23.60
C GLN A 465 -14.97 -16.94 -24.95
N GLU A 466 -13.84 -16.71 -25.60
CA GLU A 466 -13.47 -17.39 -26.85
C GLU A 466 -13.37 -18.91 -26.65
N GLN A 467 -12.81 -19.37 -25.52
CA GLN A 467 -12.75 -20.80 -25.18
C GLN A 467 -14.09 -21.39 -24.72
N ASN A 468 -14.95 -20.56 -24.12
CA ASN A 468 -16.23 -20.96 -23.55
C ASN A 468 -17.35 -19.98 -23.95
N PRO A 469 -17.83 -20.02 -25.21
CA PRO A 469 -18.85 -19.08 -25.68
C PRO A 469 -20.20 -19.18 -24.95
N HIS A 470 -20.39 -20.26 -24.19
CA HIS A 470 -21.61 -20.55 -23.42
C HIS A 470 -21.54 -20.01 -21.98
N TRP A 471 -20.42 -19.44 -21.53
CA TRP A 471 -20.33 -18.84 -20.21
C TRP A 471 -20.98 -17.45 -20.18
N GLU A 472 -21.79 -17.22 -19.15
CA GLU A 472 -22.40 -15.92 -18.88
C GLU A 472 -21.39 -14.92 -18.29
N ASP A 473 -21.75 -13.62 -18.29
CA ASP A 473 -20.93 -12.51 -17.77
C ASP A 473 -20.36 -12.80 -16.38
N GLU A 474 -21.20 -13.23 -15.44
CA GLU A 474 -20.79 -13.45 -14.05
C GLU A 474 -19.70 -14.51 -13.95
N ARG A 475 -19.84 -15.60 -14.72
CA ARG A 475 -18.86 -16.69 -14.73
C ARG A 475 -17.54 -16.24 -15.34
N LEU A 476 -17.60 -15.53 -16.47
CA LEU A 476 -16.43 -14.96 -17.14
C LEU A 476 -15.67 -14.00 -16.22
N TYR A 477 -16.40 -13.10 -15.56
CA TYR A 477 -15.84 -12.13 -14.63
C TYR A 477 -15.12 -12.82 -13.46
N GLN A 478 -15.78 -13.77 -12.80
CA GLN A 478 -15.22 -14.43 -11.62
C GLN A 478 -14.04 -15.35 -11.96
N GLU A 479 -14.05 -16.06 -13.09
CA GLU A 479 -12.89 -16.84 -13.53
C GLU A 479 -11.72 -15.93 -13.91
N ALA A 480 -11.96 -14.82 -14.62
CA ALA A 480 -10.92 -13.85 -14.92
C ALA A 480 -10.31 -13.24 -13.63
N ARG A 481 -11.15 -12.85 -12.66
CA ARG A 481 -10.71 -12.38 -11.33
C ARG A 481 -9.90 -13.43 -10.58
N LYS A 482 -10.35 -14.69 -10.61
CA LYS A 482 -9.67 -15.81 -9.95
C LYS A 482 -8.28 -16.06 -10.55
N ILE A 483 -8.16 -16.07 -11.88
CA ILE A 483 -6.87 -16.20 -12.57
C ILE A 483 -5.96 -15.02 -12.26
N LEU A 484 -6.48 -13.79 -12.32
CA LEU A 484 -5.69 -12.58 -12.07
C LEU A 484 -5.14 -12.56 -10.64
N GLY A 485 -5.96 -12.84 -9.64
CA GLY A 485 -5.51 -12.94 -8.24
C GLY A 485 -4.44 -14.03 -8.06
N ALA A 486 -4.60 -15.17 -8.74
CA ALA A 486 -3.58 -16.23 -8.74
C ALA A 486 -2.26 -15.79 -9.37
N GLN A 487 -2.30 -15.05 -10.49
CA GLN A 487 -1.12 -14.51 -11.16
C GLN A 487 -0.40 -13.47 -10.30
N MET A 488 -1.15 -12.58 -9.63
CA MET A 488 -0.59 -11.58 -8.72
C MET A 488 0.07 -12.22 -7.50
N ALA A 489 -0.60 -13.20 -6.89
CA ALA A 489 -0.02 -14.02 -5.81
C ALA A 489 1.23 -14.77 -6.31
N HIS A 490 1.20 -15.33 -7.52
CA HIS A 490 2.36 -16.02 -8.07
C HIS A 490 3.57 -15.10 -8.24
N ILE A 491 3.40 -13.95 -8.89
CA ILE A 491 4.47 -12.95 -9.07
C ILE A 491 5.01 -12.49 -7.71
N THR A 492 4.12 -12.25 -6.73
CA THR A 492 4.52 -11.83 -5.39
C THR A 492 5.47 -12.83 -4.74
N TYR A 493 5.14 -14.12 -4.74
CA TYR A 493 5.96 -15.13 -4.06
C TYR A 493 7.13 -15.64 -4.89
N ASN A 494 7.07 -15.52 -6.22
CA ASN A 494 8.10 -16.00 -7.14
C ASN A 494 9.17 -14.95 -7.48
N GLU A 495 8.78 -13.68 -7.64
CA GLU A 495 9.67 -12.62 -8.13
C GLU A 495 9.95 -11.54 -7.09
N PHE A 496 8.98 -11.23 -6.24
CA PHE A 496 9.07 -10.11 -5.31
C PHE A 496 9.64 -10.50 -3.94
N LEU A 497 9.04 -11.47 -3.24
CA LEU A 497 9.51 -11.91 -1.92
C LEU A 497 10.96 -12.41 -1.91
N PRO A 498 11.44 -13.15 -2.93
CA PRO A 498 12.83 -13.60 -2.95
C PRO A 498 13.85 -12.48 -3.08
N VAL A 499 13.48 -11.34 -3.68
CA VAL A 499 14.31 -10.14 -3.72
C VAL A 499 14.38 -9.50 -2.33
N LEU A 500 13.26 -9.45 -1.61
CA LEU A 500 13.21 -8.83 -0.29
C LEU A 500 13.92 -9.64 0.79
N LEU A 501 13.61 -10.94 0.86
CA LEU A 501 14.02 -11.86 1.92
C LEU A 501 15.28 -12.66 1.57
N GLY A 502 15.69 -12.65 0.30
CA GLY A 502 16.66 -13.61 -0.21
C GLY A 502 16.03 -14.98 -0.46
N LYS A 503 16.70 -15.78 -1.30
CA LYS A 503 16.25 -17.12 -1.68
C LYS A 503 16.21 -18.08 -0.48
N ASN A 504 17.24 -18.07 0.36
CA ASN A 504 17.36 -19.00 1.49
C ASN A 504 16.21 -18.86 2.50
N ILE A 505 15.87 -17.62 2.89
CA ILE A 505 14.75 -17.38 3.83
C ILE A 505 13.44 -17.72 3.15
N SER A 506 13.27 -17.32 1.88
CA SER A 506 12.05 -17.61 1.12
C SER A 506 11.78 -19.12 1.00
N GLU A 507 12.82 -19.93 0.81
CA GLU A 507 12.75 -21.39 0.80
C GLU A 507 12.49 -21.97 2.19
N ALA A 508 13.27 -21.55 3.21
CA ALA A 508 13.13 -22.05 4.58
C ALA A 508 11.75 -21.76 5.18
N LYS A 509 11.16 -20.60 4.87
CA LYS A 509 9.81 -20.21 5.26
C LYS A 509 8.72 -20.89 4.44
N GLY A 510 9.06 -21.62 3.37
CA GLY A 510 8.09 -22.25 2.47
C GLY A 510 7.26 -21.25 1.66
N LEU A 511 7.83 -20.07 1.37
CA LEU A 511 7.15 -19.01 0.62
C LEU A 511 7.19 -19.28 -0.88
N LEU A 512 8.28 -19.85 -1.41
CA LEU A 512 8.38 -20.12 -2.85
C LEU A 512 7.23 -21.02 -3.37
N PRO A 513 6.73 -20.78 -4.60
CA PRO A 513 5.74 -21.64 -5.23
C PRO A 513 6.27 -23.05 -5.50
N ALA A 514 5.38 -24.05 -5.47
CA ALA A 514 5.72 -25.45 -5.71
C ALA A 514 5.82 -25.80 -7.22
N LYS A 515 6.54 -24.98 -8.00
CA LYS A 515 6.61 -25.07 -9.48
C LYS A 515 6.92 -26.46 -10.00
N HIS A 516 7.87 -27.14 -9.36
CA HIS A 516 8.35 -28.47 -9.79
C HIS A 516 7.59 -29.64 -9.16
N ASN A 517 6.61 -29.38 -8.29
CA ASN A 517 5.81 -30.40 -7.63
C ASN A 517 4.33 -30.00 -7.57
N LEU A 518 3.62 -30.25 -8.67
CA LEU A 518 2.16 -30.05 -8.74
C LEU A 518 1.37 -30.92 -7.74
N ASN A 519 2.01 -31.95 -7.16
CA ASN A 519 1.44 -32.82 -6.13
C ASN A 519 1.87 -32.43 -4.71
N ALA A 520 2.50 -31.27 -4.52
CA ALA A 520 2.83 -30.76 -3.19
C ALA A 520 1.58 -30.75 -2.28
N PRO A 521 1.75 -30.99 -0.97
CA PRO A 521 0.62 -31.00 -0.04
C PRO A 521 -0.06 -29.63 0.01
N ASP A 522 -1.35 -29.64 0.33
CA ASP A 522 -2.12 -28.43 0.54
C ASP A 522 -1.64 -27.71 1.83
N THR A 523 -1.53 -26.39 1.78
CA THR A 523 -0.92 -25.60 2.86
C THR A 523 -1.95 -24.82 3.69
N TYR A 524 -3.22 -24.78 3.28
CA TYR A 524 -4.22 -23.99 4.00
C TYR A 524 -4.45 -24.54 5.41
N ASP A 525 -4.43 -23.64 6.39
CA ASP A 525 -4.65 -23.92 7.81
C ASP A 525 -5.72 -22.95 8.34
N PRO A 526 -6.93 -23.42 8.69
CA PRO A 526 -8.01 -22.55 9.14
C PRO A 526 -7.74 -21.87 10.49
N GLU A 527 -6.78 -22.36 11.29
CA GLU A 527 -6.39 -21.75 12.57
C GLU A 527 -5.47 -20.54 12.37
N VAL A 528 -4.85 -20.40 11.19
CA VAL A 528 -3.96 -19.28 10.90
C VAL A 528 -4.79 -18.04 10.60
N ASP A 529 -4.53 -16.98 11.37
CA ASP A 529 -5.07 -15.64 11.10
C ASP A 529 -4.20 -14.94 10.03
N PRO A 530 -4.73 -14.73 8.80
CA PRO A 530 -4.03 -13.99 7.75
C PRO A 530 -4.09 -12.47 7.95
N SER A 531 -4.89 -11.97 8.90
CA SER A 531 -5.10 -10.53 9.09
C SER A 531 -3.77 -9.79 9.23
N ILE A 532 -3.70 -8.61 8.60
CA ILE A 532 -2.47 -7.83 8.55
C ILE A 532 -2.06 -7.35 9.93
N ALA A 533 -0.80 -7.58 10.29
CA ALA A 533 -0.23 -7.05 11.51
C ALA A 533 -0.15 -5.52 11.47
N ASN A 534 -0.51 -4.87 12.58
CA ASN A 534 -0.47 -3.42 12.69
C ASN A 534 0.94 -2.87 12.49
N CYS A 535 1.97 -3.55 13.02
CA CYS A 535 3.37 -3.19 12.81
C CYS A 535 3.82 -3.37 11.35
N PHE A 536 3.25 -4.33 10.62
CA PHE A 536 3.52 -4.52 9.19
C PHE A 536 3.05 -3.29 8.40
N ALA A 537 1.77 -2.90 8.56
CA ALA A 537 1.18 -1.78 7.83
C ALA A 537 1.70 -0.40 8.27
N ALA A 538 1.97 -0.22 9.57
CA ALA A 538 2.37 1.07 10.11
C ALA A 538 3.89 1.33 10.01
N ALA A 539 4.72 0.28 9.93
CA ALA A 539 6.17 0.39 9.95
C ALA A 539 6.89 -0.54 8.95
N ALA A 540 6.83 -1.86 9.13
CA ALA A 540 7.74 -2.79 8.44
C ALA A 540 7.65 -2.70 6.92
N PHE A 541 6.42 -2.69 6.38
CA PHE A 541 6.21 -2.70 4.94
C PHE A 541 6.30 -1.31 4.28
N ARG A 542 6.62 -0.28 5.07
CA ARG A 542 6.92 1.08 4.58
C ARG A 542 8.38 1.29 4.24
N PHE A 543 9.17 0.21 4.20
CA PHE A 543 10.57 0.24 3.78
C PHE A 543 10.74 0.72 2.35
N ALA A 544 9.78 0.45 1.46
CA ALA A 544 9.90 0.74 0.02
C ALA A 544 10.09 2.24 -0.27
N HIS A 545 9.72 3.12 0.67
CA HIS A 545 10.00 4.55 0.59
C HIS A 545 11.50 4.88 0.58
N THR A 546 12.36 4.01 1.14
CA THR A 546 13.84 4.15 1.06
C THR A 546 14.35 3.94 -0.36
N LEU A 547 13.63 3.16 -1.18
CA LEU A 547 14.05 2.77 -2.53
C LEU A 547 13.82 3.89 -3.57
N LEU A 548 13.07 4.94 -3.21
CA LEU A 548 12.61 5.96 -4.16
C LEU A 548 13.71 6.97 -4.48
N PRO A 549 14.21 7.03 -5.72
CA PRO A 549 15.20 8.01 -6.13
C PRO A 549 14.61 9.42 -6.21
N GLY A 550 15.48 10.43 -6.19
CA GLY A 550 15.07 11.81 -6.41
C GLY A 550 14.71 12.13 -7.86
N LEU A 551 15.32 11.43 -8.81
CA LEU A 551 15.15 11.63 -10.24
C LEU A 551 14.85 10.31 -10.93
N PHE A 552 13.84 10.32 -11.80
CA PHE A 552 13.41 9.17 -12.59
C PHE A 552 13.83 9.35 -14.03
N ASN A 553 14.43 8.32 -14.63
CA ASN A 553 14.87 8.35 -16.01
C ASN A 553 13.67 8.12 -16.95
N ILE A 554 13.25 9.18 -17.64
CA ILE A 554 12.14 9.19 -18.59
C ILE A 554 12.60 9.25 -20.05
N SER A 555 13.90 9.02 -20.29
CA SER A 555 14.50 9.09 -21.63
C SER A 555 13.79 8.15 -22.59
N ARG A 556 13.30 8.69 -23.71
CA ARG A 556 12.63 7.92 -24.77
C ARG A 556 13.62 7.07 -25.58
N ASP A 557 14.82 7.59 -25.74
CA ASP A 557 15.93 6.93 -26.39
C ASP A 557 17.24 7.17 -25.61
N ASN A 558 18.29 6.41 -25.95
CA ASN A 558 19.60 6.56 -25.31
C ASN A 558 20.35 7.85 -25.74
N SER A 559 19.78 8.67 -26.62
CA SER A 559 20.44 9.84 -27.20
C SER A 559 20.17 11.13 -26.42
N THR A 560 18.99 11.26 -25.80
CA THR A 560 18.62 12.41 -24.98
C THR A 560 18.24 12.00 -23.56
N PRO A 561 19.18 12.09 -22.59
CA PRO A 561 18.89 11.86 -21.19
C PRO A 561 17.85 12.86 -20.67
N GLU A 562 16.67 12.36 -20.34
CA GLU A 562 15.60 13.12 -19.71
C GLU A 562 15.28 12.54 -18.33
N ALA A 563 15.11 13.42 -17.35
CA ALA A 563 14.77 13.04 -15.99
C ALA A 563 13.66 13.92 -15.42
N ILE A 564 12.86 13.35 -14.52
CA ILE A 564 11.80 14.04 -13.80
C ILE A 564 11.97 13.83 -12.29
N GLU A 565 11.69 14.87 -11.52
CA GLU A 565 11.66 14.83 -10.06
C GLU A 565 10.42 14.08 -9.57
N LEU A 566 10.55 13.28 -8.51
CA LEU A 566 9.46 12.46 -7.98
C LEU A 566 8.20 13.28 -7.65
N HIS A 567 8.33 14.43 -6.98
CA HIS A 567 7.18 15.23 -6.56
C HIS A 567 6.31 15.68 -7.75
N LYS A 568 6.89 15.82 -8.95
CA LYS A 568 6.17 16.18 -10.19
C LYS A 568 5.35 15.04 -10.77
N MET A 569 5.59 13.80 -10.34
CA MET A 569 4.86 12.59 -10.75
C MET A 569 3.71 12.24 -9.79
N LEU A 570 3.62 12.90 -8.63
CA LEU A 570 2.60 12.65 -7.61
C LEU A 570 1.30 13.37 -7.96
N PHE A 571 0.15 12.68 -7.86
CA PHE A 571 -1.16 13.21 -8.27
C PHE A 571 -1.14 13.86 -9.67
N ASN A 572 -0.38 13.26 -10.60
CA ASN A 572 -0.19 13.75 -11.97
C ASN A 572 -0.19 12.59 -12.99
N PRO A 573 -1.32 11.89 -13.17
CA PRO A 573 -1.41 10.74 -14.08
C PRO A 573 -1.63 11.15 -15.55
N PHE A 574 -1.61 12.46 -15.87
CA PHE A 574 -2.12 12.97 -17.13
C PHE A 574 -1.28 12.62 -18.36
N SER A 575 -0.03 12.19 -18.18
CA SER A 575 0.81 11.67 -19.26
C SER A 575 0.26 10.36 -19.86
N LEU A 576 -0.56 9.60 -19.10
CA LEU A 576 -1.21 8.38 -19.60
C LEU A 576 -2.20 8.64 -20.74
N TRP A 577 -2.70 9.87 -20.87
CA TRP A 577 -3.58 10.25 -21.97
C TRP A 577 -2.84 10.32 -23.33
N ALA A 578 -1.51 10.41 -23.33
CA ALA A 578 -0.70 10.38 -24.55
C ALA A 578 -0.58 8.95 -25.13
N GLU A 579 -0.39 8.83 -26.45
CA GLU A 579 -0.36 7.57 -27.21
C GLU A 579 0.53 6.48 -26.58
N HIS A 580 1.73 6.83 -26.13
CA HIS A 580 2.68 5.91 -25.48
C HIS A 580 2.83 6.15 -23.97
N GLY A 581 1.83 6.77 -23.34
CA GLY A 581 1.91 7.22 -21.94
C GLY A 581 2.19 6.09 -20.96
N ILE A 582 1.47 4.97 -21.09
CA ILE A 582 1.67 3.78 -20.24
C ILE A 582 3.03 3.13 -20.47
N ASP A 583 3.46 3.00 -21.73
CA ASP A 583 4.73 2.37 -22.08
C ASP A 583 5.91 3.16 -21.48
N HIS A 584 5.88 4.48 -21.62
CA HIS A 584 6.89 5.36 -21.02
C HIS A 584 6.93 5.23 -19.50
N ALA A 585 5.76 5.15 -18.83
CA ALA A 585 5.71 5.00 -17.38
C ALA A 585 6.26 3.65 -16.92
N LEU A 586 5.86 2.54 -17.57
CA LEU A 586 6.34 1.20 -17.24
C LEU A 586 7.85 1.06 -17.50
N MET A 587 8.36 1.62 -18.60
CA MET A 587 9.79 1.62 -18.90
C MET A 587 10.58 2.54 -17.98
N THR A 588 10.02 3.66 -17.54
CA THR A 588 10.63 4.50 -16.49
C THR A 588 10.83 3.69 -15.21
N ALA A 589 9.82 2.95 -14.77
CA ALA A 589 9.91 2.09 -13.59
C ALA A 589 10.91 0.93 -13.78
N ALA A 590 10.92 0.29 -14.95
CA ALA A 590 11.79 -0.85 -15.23
C ALA A 590 13.26 -0.46 -15.52
N ASN A 591 13.54 0.80 -15.88
CA ASN A 591 14.90 1.24 -16.24
C ASN A 591 15.57 2.14 -15.20
N THR A 592 14.80 2.80 -14.33
CA THR A 592 15.34 3.66 -13.27
C THR A 592 15.87 2.78 -12.12
N PRO A 593 17.14 2.94 -11.68
CA PRO A 593 17.64 2.29 -10.47
C PRO A 593 16.94 2.81 -9.21
N VAL A 594 16.84 1.95 -8.20
CA VAL A 594 16.45 2.38 -6.85
C VAL A 594 17.62 3.05 -6.12
N MET A 595 17.31 3.79 -5.06
CA MET A 595 18.30 4.15 -4.05
C MET A 595 18.86 2.91 -3.35
N GLN A 596 20.03 3.06 -2.73
CA GLN A 596 20.60 2.01 -1.89
C GLN A 596 19.62 1.62 -0.79
N VAL A 597 19.59 0.32 -0.50
CA VAL A 597 18.78 -0.23 0.58
C VAL A 597 19.44 0.05 1.91
N ASP A 598 19.11 1.20 2.49
CA ASP A 598 19.59 1.62 3.79
C ASP A 598 18.58 2.54 4.49
N ARG A 599 19.00 3.17 5.57
CA ARG A 599 18.17 4.08 6.37
C ARG A 599 17.93 5.45 5.73
N PHE A 600 18.56 5.78 4.60
CA PHE A 600 18.51 7.12 4.00
C PHE A 600 17.35 7.27 3.02
N PHE A 601 16.97 8.52 2.76
CA PHE A 601 15.82 8.84 1.91
C PHE A 601 16.10 10.00 0.97
N SER A 602 15.45 10.02 -0.19
CA SER A 602 15.49 11.19 -1.08
C SER A 602 14.88 12.43 -0.40
N LEU A 603 15.41 13.62 -0.73
CA LEU A 603 14.77 14.90 -0.35
C LEU A 603 13.36 15.03 -0.92
N GLU A 604 13.07 14.34 -2.03
CA GLU A 604 11.76 14.34 -2.65
C GLU A 604 10.65 13.78 -1.74
N VAL A 605 10.99 12.88 -0.80
CA VAL A 605 10.02 12.33 0.17
C VAL A 605 10.16 12.94 1.57
N THR A 606 11.27 13.60 1.89
CA THR A 606 11.52 14.19 3.22
C THR A 606 11.33 15.71 3.28
N GLN A 607 11.16 16.39 2.14
CA GLN A 607 11.00 17.85 2.05
C GLN A 607 9.98 18.30 0.99
N LYS A 608 9.83 17.54 -0.10
CA LYS A 608 8.99 17.91 -1.25
C LYS A 608 7.80 16.99 -1.49
N LEU A 609 7.45 16.15 -0.51
CA LEU A 609 6.33 15.22 -0.67
C LEU A 609 5.05 16.01 -0.94
N PHE A 610 4.40 15.73 -2.07
CA PHE A 610 3.18 16.39 -2.54
C PHE A 610 3.27 17.91 -2.73
N GLU A 611 4.48 18.45 -2.90
CA GLU A 611 4.68 19.88 -3.20
C GLU A 611 3.79 20.34 -4.36
N GLY A 612 3.22 21.54 -4.20
CA GLY A 612 2.40 22.18 -5.22
C GLY A 612 3.20 22.60 -6.46
N THR A 613 2.50 23.12 -7.46
CA THR A 613 3.15 23.85 -8.55
C THR A 613 3.16 25.35 -8.25
N ALA A 614 3.94 26.14 -8.99
CA ALA A 614 4.05 27.58 -8.74
C ALA A 614 2.70 28.33 -8.90
N GLU A 615 1.72 27.71 -9.55
CA GLU A 615 0.36 28.21 -9.70
C GLU A 615 -0.50 27.99 -8.44
N ASP A 616 -0.14 27.03 -7.57
CA ASP A 616 -0.78 26.81 -6.29
C ASP A 616 -0.36 27.98 -5.36
N ARG A 617 -1.29 28.83 -4.92
CA ARG A 617 -1.03 30.09 -4.19
C ARG A 617 -0.55 29.90 -2.73
N VAL A 618 0.15 28.80 -2.48
CA VAL A 618 0.58 28.27 -1.17
C VAL A 618 2.11 28.29 -1.16
N PRO A 619 2.79 28.34 0.01
CA PRO A 619 4.22 28.11 0.06
C PRO A 619 4.61 26.84 -0.72
N LEU A 620 5.56 26.99 -1.66
CA LEU A 620 6.16 25.90 -2.42
C LEU A 620 7.07 25.06 -1.51
N CYS A 621 6.44 24.30 -0.61
CA CYS A 621 7.08 23.32 0.25
C CYS A 621 6.23 22.05 0.32
N GLY A 622 6.86 20.88 0.42
CA GLY A 622 6.18 19.61 0.63
C GLY A 622 6.23 19.13 2.08
N LEU A 623 5.81 17.89 2.29
CA LEU A 623 5.80 17.20 3.57
C LEU A 623 7.04 16.30 3.74
N ASP A 624 7.18 15.73 4.94
CA ASP A 624 8.20 14.72 5.27
C ASP A 624 7.53 13.37 5.57
N LEU A 625 7.60 12.46 4.59
CA LEU A 625 7.03 11.13 4.68
C LEU A 625 7.64 10.29 5.83
N VAL A 626 8.92 10.48 6.13
CA VAL A 626 9.62 9.73 7.20
C VAL A 626 9.12 10.19 8.56
N SER A 627 8.88 11.48 8.73
CA SER A 627 8.26 12.02 9.93
C SER A 627 6.84 11.48 10.12
N LEU A 628 6.03 11.45 9.05
CA LEU A 628 4.65 10.93 9.06
C LEU A 628 4.62 9.41 9.36
N ASN A 629 5.47 8.63 8.66
CA ASN A 629 6.25 7.48 9.17
C ASN A 629 6.15 7.19 10.68
N ILE A 630 7.03 7.87 11.38
CA ILE A 630 7.31 7.71 12.81
C ILE A 630 6.11 8.18 13.64
N GLN A 631 5.49 9.29 13.27
CA GLN A 631 4.32 9.85 13.96
C GLN A 631 3.17 8.84 13.99
N ARG A 632 2.90 8.15 12.87
CA ARG A 632 1.87 7.10 12.79
C ARG A 632 2.22 5.87 13.62
N GLY A 633 3.49 5.46 13.64
CA GLY A 633 3.94 4.38 14.53
C GLY A 633 3.63 4.70 16.00
N ARG A 634 3.87 5.94 16.43
CA ARG A 634 3.57 6.42 17.79
C ARG A 634 2.07 6.55 18.04
N ASP A 635 1.30 7.06 17.08
CA ASP A 635 -0.18 7.11 17.13
C ASP A 635 -0.80 5.73 17.33
N HIS A 636 -0.27 4.72 16.64
CA HIS A 636 -0.73 3.34 16.72
C HIS A 636 -0.25 2.61 17.98
N GLY A 637 0.51 3.27 18.86
CA GLY A 637 1.10 2.62 20.04
C GLY A 637 2.03 1.48 19.64
N ILE A 638 2.74 1.57 18.51
CA ILE A 638 3.68 0.54 18.08
C ILE A 638 4.86 0.51 19.07
N PRO A 639 5.14 -0.63 19.70
CA PRO A 639 6.27 -0.76 20.62
C PRO A 639 7.63 -0.47 19.98
N SER A 640 8.62 -0.23 20.83
CA SER A 640 9.97 0.09 20.40
C SER A 640 10.69 -1.07 19.72
N TYR A 641 11.73 -0.70 18.98
CA TYR A 641 12.59 -1.60 18.22
C TYR A 641 13.12 -2.82 19.02
N PRO A 642 13.65 -2.66 20.26
CA PRO A 642 14.14 -3.82 21.02
C PRO A 642 13.06 -4.87 21.30
N VAL A 643 11.81 -4.44 21.46
CA VAL A 643 10.71 -5.36 21.76
C VAL A 643 10.42 -6.28 20.58
N PHE A 644 10.40 -5.74 19.37
CA PHE A 644 10.19 -6.54 18.17
C PHE A 644 11.37 -7.48 17.89
N ARG A 645 12.62 -7.06 18.18
CA ARG A 645 13.76 -7.99 18.12
C ARG A 645 13.62 -9.17 19.05
N ARG A 646 13.23 -8.95 20.32
CA ARG A 646 12.96 -10.04 21.27
C ARG A 646 11.82 -10.94 20.81
N HIS A 647 10.72 -10.36 20.33
CA HIS A 647 9.59 -11.12 19.80
C HIS A 647 10.01 -12.02 18.63
N CYS A 648 10.85 -11.51 17.74
CA CYS A 648 11.46 -12.25 16.63
C CYS A 648 12.59 -13.20 17.04
N ARG A 649 12.87 -13.37 18.35
CA ARG A 649 13.96 -14.18 18.91
C ARG A 649 15.34 -13.82 18.34
N LEU A 650 15.53 -12.55 18.01
CA LEU A 650 16.80 -12.00 17.56
C LEU A 650 17.64 -11.57 18.77
N PRO A 651 18.99 -11.46 18.64
CA PRO A 651 19.83 -10.88 19.68
C PRO A 651 19.27 -9.55 20.17
N THR A 652 19.30 -9.37 21.50
CA THR A 652 18.77 -8.18 22.16
C THR A 652 19.58 -6.95 21.77
N VAL A 653 18.95 -5.79 21.92
CA VAL A 653 19.51 -4.46 21.62
C VAL A 653 19.11 -3.51 22.74
N ASP A 654 19.18 -4.00 23.98
CA ASP A 654 18.64 -3.33 25.15
C ASP A 654 19.58 -2.28 25.71
N THR A 655 20.85 -2.46 25.44
CA THR A 655 21.93 -1.52 25.69
C THR A 655 22.49 -0.99 24.38
N TRP A 656 23.18 0.14 24.45
CA TRP A 656 23.81 0.71 23.26
C TRP A 656 24.95 -0.15 22.73
N GLU A 657 25.59 -0.93 23.61
CA GLU A 657 26.64 -1.89 23.30
C GLU A 657 26.06 -3.08 22.53
N GLU A 658 24.93 -3.63 22.97
CA GLU A 658 24.20 -4.66 22.22
C GLU A 658 23.73 -4.15 20.85
N MET A 659 23.20 -2.93 20.79
CA MET A 659 22.78 -2.31 19.54
C MET A 659 23.94 -2.16 18.55
N SER A 660 25.17 -1.89 19.01
CA SER A 660 26.36 -1.81 18.15
C SER A 660 26.71 -3.10 17.41
N GLN A 661 26.15 -4.24 17.83
CA GLN A 661 26.31 -5.53 17.15
C GLN A 661 25.23 -5.77 16.08
N ALA A 662 24.13 -5.02 16.13
CA ALA A 662 23.00 -5.16 15.22
C ALA A 662 23.03 -4.15 14.05
N ILE A 663 23.67 -2.99 14.24
CA ILE A 663 23.75 -1.90 13.26
C ILE A 663 25.17 -1.34 13.20
N ASP A 664 25.51 -0.64 12.11
CA ASP A 664 26.85 -0.05 11.97
C ASP A 664 27.07 1.14 12.93
N ASN A 665 28.34 1.43 13.23
CA ASN A 665 28.73 2.48 14.17
C ASN A 665 28.26 3.89 13.78
N ALA A 666 28.33 4.24 12.49
CA ALA A 666 27.89 5.55 12.04
C ALA A 666 26.37 5.71 12.20
N THR A 667 25.62 4.61 12.07
CA THR A 667 24.20 4.57 12.36
C THR A 667 23.89 4.70 13.83
N LEU A 668 24.58 3.93 14.67
CA LEU A 668 24.45 3.99 16.11
C LEU A 668 24.74 5.38 16.66
N ASP A 669 25.78 6.06 16.16
CA ASP A 669 26.13 7.42 16.59
C ASP A 669 25.01 8.43 16.27
N SER A 670 24.38 8.35 15.10
CA SER A 670 23.22 9.20 14.77
C SER A 670 22.02 8.92 15.69
N ILE A 671 21.79 7.66 16.06
CA ILE A 671 20.69 7.26 16.95
C ILE A 671 20.94 7.78 18.37
N ARG A 672 22.14 7.55 18.92
CA ARG A 672 22.56 8.00 20.26
C ARG A 672 22.52 9.52 20.42
N GLN A 673 22.69 10.28 19.34
CA GLN A 673 22.60 11.74 19.38
C GLN A 673 21.21 12.29 19.71
N ILE A 674 20.14 11.51 19.47
CA ILE A 674 18.76 12.01 19.61
C ILE A 674 17.85 11.15 20.48
N TYR A 675 18.13 9.85 20.62
CA TYR A 675 17.39 8.98 21.53
C TYR A 675 18.17 8.85 22.85
N GLU A 676 17.48 9.09 23.96
CA GLU A 676 18.07 8.97 25.31
C GLU A 676 18.33 7.51 25.71
N SER A 677 17.56 6.56 25.15
CA SER A 677 17.64 5.14 25.46
C SER A 677 17.38 4.26 24.23
N PRO A 678 18.02 3.07 24.11
CA PRO A 678 17.68 2.07 23.09
C PRO A 678 16.21 1.67 23.13
N GLN A 679 15.59 1.69 24.33
CA GLN A 679 14.18 1.33 24.54
C GLN A 679 13.20 2.33 23.91
N ASP A 680 13.67 3.49 23.44
CA ASP A 680 12.84 4.51 22.84
C ASP A 680 12.86 4.52 21.31
N VAL A 681 13.84 3.84 20.69
CA VAL A 681 14.01 3.78 19.24
C VAL A 681 12.74 3.23 18.59
N ASP A 682 12.15 4.01 17.70
CA ASP A 682 10.94 3.63 16.96
C ASP A 682 11.25 2.43 16.06
N VAL A 683 10.34 1.44 15.99
CA VAL A 683 10.59 0.22 15.20
C VAL A 683 10.85 0.53 13.72
N TYR A 684 10.21 1.56 13.15
CA TYR A 684 10.47 1.99 11.78
C TYR A 684 11.94 2.39 11.59
N THR A 685 12.47 3.19 12.51
CA THR A 685 13.85 3.65 12.49
C THR A 685 14.84 2.52 12.75
N GLY A 686 14.60 1.70 13.78
CA GLY A 686 15.48 0.59 14.12
C GLY A 686 15.51 -0.49 13.03
N ALA A 687 14.35 -0.86 12.47
CA ALA A 687 14.28 -1.91 11.45
C ALA A 687 14.94 -1.52 10.14
N LEU A 688 14.85 -0.24 9.72
CA LEU A 688 15.55 0.27 8.52
C LEU A 688 17.05 0.50 8.74
N SER A 689 17.50 0.49 9.99
CA SER A 689 18.91 0.67 10.35
C SER A 689 19.70 -0.63 10.35
N GLU A 690 19.02 -1.78 10.24
CA GLU A 690 19.68 -3.08 10.18
C GLU A 690 20.28 -3.32 8.80
N PRO A 691 21.54 -3.80 8.72
CA PRO A 691 22.16 -4.12 7.45
C PRO A 691 21.42 -5.27 6.76
N PRO A 692 21.35 -5.28 5.41
CA PRO A 692 20.74 -6.37 4.66
C PRO A 692 21.41 -7.73 4.94
N LEU A 693 20.61 -8.79 4.92
CA LEU A 693 21.11 -10.17 4.93
C LEU A 693 21.67 -10.57 3.55
N ASP A 694 22.49 -11.62 3.52
CA ASP A 694 23.10 -12.10 2.27
C ASP A 694 22.05 -12.44 1.19
N GLY A 695 22.17 -11.77 0.04
CA GLY A 695 21.25 -11.94 -1.09
C GLY A 695 19.84 -11.39 -0.84
N ALA A 696 19.63 -10.61 0.20
CA ALA A 696 18.37 -9.98 0.58
C ALA A 696 18.51 -8.45 0.62
N ILE A 697 17.37 -7.77 0.56
CA ILE A 697 17.25 -6.33 0.82
C ILE A 697 17.01 -6.10 2.32
N PHE A 698 16.38 -7.05 3.00
CA PHE A 698 16.05 -6.91 4.41
C PHE A 698 17.15 -7.35 5.35
N GLY A 699 17.32 -6.57 6.42
CA GLY A 699 17.97 -7.03 7.62
C GLY A 699 17.11 -8.04 8.42
N PRO A 700 17.66 -8.58 9.53
CA PRO A 700 17.01 -9.61 10.34
C PRO A 700 15.57 -9.31 10.77
N LEU A 701 15.28 -8.11 11.27
CA LEU A 701 13.98 -7.78 11.84
C LEU A 701 12.90 -7.60 10.77
N LEU A 702 13.21 -6.89 9.67
CA LEU A 702 12.30 -6.79 8.52
C LEU A 702 12.04 -8.18 7.92
N SER A 703 13.08 -9.00 7.81
CA SER A 703 12.95 -10.38 7.36
C SER A 703 11.99 -11.20 8.23
N CYS A 704 12.09 -11.09 9.56
CA CYS A 704 11.16 -11.72 10.48
C CYS A 704 9.71 -11.24 10.29
N MET A 705 9.47 -9.93 10.38
CA MET A 705 8.12 -9.37 10.36
C MET A 705 7.42 -9.57 9.01
N VAL A 706 8.14 -9.37 7.91
CA VAL A 706 7.56 -9.47 6.56
C VAL A 706 7.36 -10.94 6.19
N SER A 707 8.32 -11.83 6.46
CA SER A 707 8.14 -13.25 6.15
C SER A 707 7.02 -13.90 6.97
N ASP A 708 6.84 -13.53 8.24
CA ASP A 708 5.70 -13.98 9.06
C ASP A 708 4.37 -13.57 8.42
N GLN A 709 4.24 -12.30 8.03
CA GLN A 709 3.01 -11.81 7.44
C GLN A 709 2.69 -12.54 6.13
N PHE A 710 3.63 -12.67 5.20
CA PHE A 710 3.39 -13.39 3.94
C PHE A 710 3.15 -14.88 4.15
N LEU A 711 3.81 -15.52 5.11
CA LEU A 711 3.51 -16.90 5.45
C LEU A 711 2.04 -17.05 5.88
N ARG A 712 1.55 -16.14 6.73
CA ARG A 712 0.13 -16.13 7.15
C ARG A 712 -0.83 -15.87 5.99
N LEU A 713 -0.48 -15.00 5.05
CA LEU A 713 -1.31 -14.76 3.86
C LEU A 713 -1.47 -16.03 3.02
N LYS A 714 -0.39 -16.80 2.85
CA LYS A 714 -0.41 -18.09 2.13
C LYS A 714 -1.20 -19.17 2.88
N LEU A 715 -0.95 -19.35 4.17
CA LEU A 715 -1.55 -20.43 4.95
C LEU A 715 -3.02 -20.13 5.31
N GLY A 716 -3.39 -18.88 5.55
CA GLY A 716 -4.73 -18.48 5.98
C GLY A 716 -5.72 -18.22 4.84
N ASP A 717 -5.31 -18.32 3.58
CA ASP A 717 -6.19 -18.13 2.42
C ASP A 717 -6.80 -19.45 1.94
N SER A 718 -8.09 -19.66 2.18
CA SER A 718 -8.79 -20.87 1.71
C SER A 718 -8.92 -20.92 0.19
N HIS A 719 -8.72 -19.77 -0.47
CA HIS A 719 -8.71 -19.62 -1.91
C HIS A 719 -7.29 -19.43 -2.47
N TRP A 720 -6.25 -19.79 -1.70
CA TRP A 720 -4.86 -19.80 -2.16
C TRP A 720 -4.75 -20.49 -3.52
N TYR A 721 -3.98 -19.93 -4.45
CA TYR A 721 -4.01 -20.43 -5.82
C TYR A 721 -3.43 -21.85 -5.99
N GLU A 722 -2.62 -22.32 -5.03
CA GLU A 722 -2.04 -23.67 -5.05
C GLU A 722 -2.89 -24.73 -4.32
N ARG A 723 -4.11 -24.40 -3.88
CA ARG A 723 -5.05 -25.34 -3.23
C ARG A 723 -5.19 -26.63 -4.03
N LYS A 724 -5.26 -27.77 -3.34
CA LYS A 724 -5.36 -29.12 -3.93
C LYS A 724 -6.76 -29.73 -3.81
N MET A 725 -7.57 -29.19 -2.91
CA MET A 725 -8.94 -29.63 -2.65
C MET A 725 -9.92 -28.46 -2.55
N GLY A 726 -11.19 -28.78 -2.78
CA GLY A 726 -12.29 -27.82 -2.83
C GLY A 726 -12.57 -27.30 -4.25
N PRO A 727 -13.75 -26.70 -4.47
CA PRO A 727 -14.18 -26.23 -5.80
C PRO A 727 -13.40 -25.03 -6.33
N GLN A 728 -12.78 -24.25 -5.44
CA GLN A 728 -11.92 -23.12 -5.76
C GLN A 728 -10.55 -23.52 -6.33
N LYS A 729 -10.15 -24.80 -6.23
CA LYS A 729 -8.84 -25.24 -6.74
C LYS A 729 -8.71 -25.03 -8.24
N PHE A 730 -7.48 -24.84 -8.71
CA PHE A 730 -7.15 -24.98 -10.12
C PHE A 730 -6.85 -26.45 -10.45
N THR A 731 -7.10 -26.87 -11.69
CA THR A 731 -6.59 -28.14 -12.18
C THR A 731 -5.06 -28.09 -12.28
N LYS A 732 -4.40 -29.25 -12.37
CA LYS A 732 -2.93 -29.29 -12.53
C LYS A 732 -2.47 -28.57 -13.80
N ALA A 733 -3.23 -28.68 -14.89
CA ALA A 733 -2.94 -28.01 -16.15
C ALA A 733 -3.10 -26.48 -16.01
N GLN A 734 -4.16 -26.01 -15.37
CA GLN A 734 -4.37 -24.59 -15.08
C GLN A 734 -3.25 -24.02 -14.19
N LEU A 735 -2.88 -24.74 -13.13
CA LEU A 735 -1.82 -24.31 -12.21
C LEU A 735 -0.45 -24.25 -12.90
N ALA A 736 -0.16 -25.20 -13.80
CA ALA A 736 1.05 -25.19 -14.61
C ALA A 736 1.14 -23.94 -15.51
N GLU A 737 0.03 -23.49 -16.10
CA GLU A 737 -0.01 -22.23 -16.86
C GLU A 737 0.15 -21.00 -15.95
N ILE A 738 -0.43 -21.00 -14.75
CA ILE A 738 -0.25 -19.91 -13.78
C ILE A 738 1.22 -19.76 -13.38
N TYR A 739 1.96 -20.87 -13.18
CA TYR A 739 3.38 -20.85 -12.81
C TYR A 739 4.33 -20.24 -13.86
N LYS A 740 3.86 -20.10 -15.10
CA LYS A 740 4.59 -19.42 -16.18
C LYS A 740 4.45 -17.90 -16.13
N THR A 741 3.53 -17.38 -15.33
CA THR A 741 3.23 -15.94 -15.30
C THR A 741 4.40 -15.18 -14.68
N SER A 742 4.85 -14.14 -15.36
CA SER A 742 5.83 -13.18 -14.85
C SER A 742 5.33 -11.74 -14.97
N LEU A 743 5.88 -10.81 -14.18
CA LEU A 743 5.50 -9.40 -14.31
C LEU A 743 5.89 -8.84 -15.69
N ALA A 744 7.03 -9.28 -16.23
CA ALA A 744 7.46 -8.94 -17.58
C ALA A 744 6.44 -9.36 -18.65
N ALA A 745 5.91 -10.59 -18.55
CA ALA A 745 4.89 -11.09 -19.48
C ALA A 745 3.57 -10.31 -19.37
N ILE A 746 3.14 -9.94 -18.16
CA ILE A 746 1.95 -9.09 -17.95
C ILE A 746 2.15 -7.70 -18.58
N ILE A 747 3.32 -7.09 -18.39
CA ILE A 747 3.70 -5.81 -18.99
C ILE A 747 3.61 -5.89 -20.52
N CYS A 748 4.37 -6.83 -21.13
CA CYS A 748 4.41 -7.01 -22.58
C CYS A 748 3.03 -7.23 -23.21
N ARG A 749 2.14 -7.95 -22.53
CA ARG A 749 0.80 -8.26 -23.07
C ARG A 749 -0.13 -7.05 -23.08
N ASN A 750 0.02 -6.15 -22.12
CA ASN A 750 -0.97 -5.10 -21.84
C ASN A 750 -0.43 -3.67 -22.09
N SER A 751 0.82 -3.54 -22.52
CA SER A 751 1.43 -2.33 -23.08
C SER A 751 0.96 -2.05 -24.52
N ASP A 752 1.11 -0.82 -24.99
CA ASP A 752 0.69 -0.42 -26.33
C ASP A 752 1.77 -0.77 -27.40
N GLY A 753 3.06 -0.60 -27.07
CA GLY A 753 4.17 -0.75 -28.02
C GLY A 753 5.46 -1.36 -27.46
N ILE A 754 5.47 -1.88 -26.23
CA ILE A 754 6.64 -2.57 -25.68
C ILE A 754 6.78 -3.94 -26.35
N THR A 755 7.85 -4.13 -27.12
CA THR A 755 8.18 -5.39 -27.81
C THR A 755 9.37 -6.12 -27.21
N ARG A 756 10.18 -5.43 -26.39
CA ARG A 756 11.34 -5.98 -25.69
C ARG A 756 11.38 -5.47 -24.26
N VAL A 757 11.71 -6.35 -23.32
CA VAL A 757 11.80 -6.01 -21.91
C VAL A 757 12.84 -6.90 -21.22
N ARG A 758 13.32 -6.49 -20.04
CA ARG A 758 14.11 -7.38 -19.18
C ARG A 758 13.25 -8.52 -18.67
N GLU A 759 13.83 -9.72 -18.60
CA GLU A 759 13.15 -10.91 -18.09
C GLU A 759 12.62 -10.71 -16.65
N HIS A 760 13.43 -10.08 -15.78
CA HIS A 760 13.03 -9.71 -14.42
C HIS A 760 13.01 -8.20 -14.26
N VAL A 761 11.84 -7.59 -14.43
CA VAL A 761 11.70 -6.12 -14.47
C VAL A 761 11.99 -5.41 -13.15
N MET A 762 11.93 -6.10 -12.01
CA MET A 762 12.28 -5.54 -10.68
C MET A 762 13.80 -5.54 -10.40
N GLN A 763 14.56 -6.27 -11.21
CA GLN A 763 16.00 -6.43 -11.07
C GLN A 763 16.71 -5.80 -12.28
N ARG A 764 17.88 -5.22 -12.05
CA ARG A 764 18.81 -4.74 -13.09
C ARG A 764 19.90 -5.75 -13.35
N LEU A 765 20.47 -6.27 -12.27
CA LEU A 765 21.53 -7.27 -12.26
C LEU A 765 21.02 -8.48 -11.48
N ARG A 766 21.39 -9.68 -11.96
CA ARG A 766 21.01 -10.95 -11.38
C ARG A 766 22.11 -11.96 -11.64
N ASP A 767 22.33 -12.88 -10.70
CA ASP A 767 23.21 -14.01 -10.91
C ASP A 767 22.69 -14.88 -12.06
N GLY A 768 23.52 -15.10 -13.07
CA GLY A 768 23.13 -15.74 -14.34
C GLY A 768 22.67 -14.78 -15.44
N GLY A 769 22.55 -13.48 -15.14
CA GLY A 769 22.17 -12.44 -16.08
C GLY A 769 20.68 -12.06 -16.00
N ASN A 770 20.37 -10.92 -16.59
CA ASN A 770 18.99 -10.43 -16.77
C ASN A 770 18.88 -9.74 -18.14
N PRO A 771 18.86 -10.52 -19.24
CA PRO A 771 18.90 -9.98 -20.59
C PRO A 771 17.60 -9.25 -20.95
N HIS A 772 17.68 -8.37 -21.95
CA HIS A 772 16.48 -7.89 -22.64
C HIS A 772 16.06 -8.96 -23.65
N VAL A 773 14.86 -9.48 -23.48
CA VAL A 773 14.26 -10.51 -24.33
C VAL A 773 13.12 -9.91 -25.14
N ASP A 774 12.83 -10.52 -26.28
CA ASP A 774 11.63 -10.18 -27.04
C ASP A 774 10.39 -10.67 -26.28
N CYS A 775 9.33 -9.88 -26.26
CA CYS A 775 8.11 -10.20 -25.52
C CYS A 775 7.52 -11.56 -25.92
N GLN A 776 7.65 -11.96 -27.19
CA GLN A 776 7.17 -13.24 -27.71
C GLN A 776 7.91 -14.45 -27.13
N ASP A 777 9.15 -14.25 -26.69
CA ASP A 777 10.01 -15.31 -26.14
C ASP A 777 9.87 -15.46 -24.61
N LEU A 778 9.18 -14.52 -23.95
CA LEU A 778 8.92 -14.63 -22.52
C LEU A 778 7.99 -15.81 -22.21
N GLU A 779 8.44 -16.65 -21.28
CA GLU A 779 7.57 -17.67 -20.70
C GLU A 779 6.31 -17.01 -20.12
N GLY A 780 5.15 -17.55 -20.48
CA GLY A 780 3.86 -17.04 -20.05
C GLY A 780 3.33 -15.82 -20.80
N PHE A 781 4.03 -15.29 -21.83
CA PHE A 781 3.47 -14.26 -22.72
C PHE A 781 2.28 -14.79 -23.52
N HIS A 782 2.42 -15.97 -24.12
CA HIS A 782 1.30 -16.73 -24.68
C HIS A 782 0.68 -17.62 -23.59
N PHE A 783 -0.27 -17.06 -22.85
CA PHE A 783 -0.99 -17.82 -21.81
C PHE A 783 -1.97 -18.80 -22.47
N ASN A 784 -1.82 -20.11 -22.21
CA ASN A 784 -2.71 -21.11 -22.80
C ASN A 784 -4.04 -21.20 -22.02
N PHE A 785 -5.15 -20.91 -22.69
CA PHE A 785 -6.49 -20.98 -22.09
C PHE A 785 -7.20 -22.33 -22.30
N GLU A 786 -6.65 -23.24 -23.10
CA GLU A 786 -7.21 -24.58 -23.32
C GLU A 786 -7.53 -25.33 -22.01
N PRO A 787 -6.72 -25.25 -20.92
CA PRO A 787 -7.05 -25.87 -19.64
C PRO A 787 -8.33 -25.34 -18.96
N TRP A 788 -8.91 -24.24 -19.43
CA TRP A 788 -10.19 -23.69 -18.98
C TRP A 788 -11.35 -24.00 -19.93
N SER A 789 -11.11 -24.65 -21.07
CA SER A 789 -12.16 -25.02 -22.02
C SER A 789 -13.02 -26.15 -21.45
N GLU A 790 -14.32 -25.93 -21.40
CA GLU A 790 -15.32 -26.95 -21.10
C GLU A 790 -15.93 -27.43 -22.41
N LYS A 791 -15.87 -28.75 -22.66
CA LYS A 791 -16.64 -29.35 -23.75
C LYS A 791 -18.09 -28.95 -23.54
N GLN A 792 -18.72 -28.31 -24.54
CA GLN A 792 -20.16 -28.10 -24.54
C GLN A 792 -20.79 -29.47 -24.32
N GLN A 793 -21.34 -29.69 -23.12
CA GLN A 793 -22.31 -30.76 -22.96
C GLN A 793 -23.40 -30.45 -23.99
N PRO A 794 -23.76 -31.40 -24.87
CA PRO A 794 -24.91 -31.19 -25.73
C PRO A 794 -26.04 -30.73 -24.81
N GLN A 795 -26.62 -29.56 -25.11
CA GLN A 795 -27.82 -29.14 -24.41
C GLN A 795 -28.80 -30.29 -24.57
N ASP A 796 -29.04 -31.04 -23.49
CA ASP A 796 -30.21 -31.89 -23.39
C ASP A 796 -31.36 -30.90 -23.49
N LEU A 797 -31.81 -30.66 -24.72
CA LEU A 797 -33.06 -30.03 -25.01
C LEU A 797 -34.07 -30.93 -24.32
N HIS A 798 -34.41 -30.60 -23.08
CA HIS A 798 -35.56 -31.13 -22.41
C HIS A 798 -36.72 -30.76 -23.32
N SER A 799 -37.15 -31.71 -24.15
CA SER A 799 -38.45 -31.62 -24.80
C SER A 799 -39.43 -31.53 -23.64
N ALA A 800 -39.88 -30.32 -23.32
CA ALA A 800 -40.97 -30.13 -22.40
C ALA A 800 -42.13 -30.89 -23.02
N GLY A 801 -42.44 -32.07 -22.48
CA GLY A 801 -43.64 -32.77 -22.83
C GLY A 801 -44.79 -31.91 -22.38
N ILE A 802 -45.33 -31.07 -23.27
CA ILE A 802 -46.52 -30.30 -22.99
C ILE A 802 -47.61 -31.33 -22.77
N SER A 803 -48.07 -31.47 -21.51
CA SER A 803 -49.23 -32.30 -21.22
C SER A 803 -50.37 -31.78 -22.11
N ARG A 804 -50.95 -32.63 -22.95
CA ARG A 804 -52.13 -32.29 -23.76
C ARG A 804 -53.24 -31.81 -22.82
N GLY A 805 -53.36 -30.51 -22.65
CA GLY A 805 -54.46 -29.90 -21.95
C GLY A 805 -55.62 -29.76 -22.92
N SER A 806 -56.71 -30.49 -22.68
CA SER A 806 -58.00 -30.15 -23.26
C SER A 806 -58.70 -29.17 -22.31
N THR A 807 -59.26 -28.10 -22.86
CA THR A 807 -60.18 -27.24 -22.11
C THR A 807 -61.53 -27.26 -22.80
N SER A 808 -62.59 -27.47 -22.03
CA SER A 808 -63.97 -27.49 -22.53
C SER A 808 -64.55 -26.09 -22.39
N VAL A 809 -64.75 -25.40 -23.51
CA VAL A 809 -65.38 -24.08 -23.53
C VAL A 809 -66.84 -24.23 -23.92
N ARG A 810 -67.73 -23.72 -23.07
CA ARG A 810 -69.18 -23.70 -23.35
C ARG A 810 -69.50 -22.47 -24.19
N VAL A 811 -69.75 -22.67 -25.48
CA VAL A 811 -70.07 -21.59 -26.42
C VAL A 811 -71.59 -21.44 -26.51
N MET A 812 -72.08 -20.26 -26.14
CA MET A 812 -73.49 -19.90 -26.27
C MET A 812 -73.73 -19.26 -27.65
N SER A 813 -74.52 -19.93 -28.49
CA SER A 813 -74.96 -19.35 -29.76
C SER A 813 -76.06 -18.31 -29.50
N LYS A 814 -75.84 -17.06 -29.95
CA LYS A 814 -76.84 -15.98 -29.88
C LYS A 814 -78.12 -16.27 -30.67
N ALA A 815 -78.07 -17.17 -31.65
CA ALA A 815 -79.21 -17.41 -32.54
C ALA A 815 -80.28 -18.30 -31.90
N ASN A 816 -79.89 -19.32 -31.11
CA ASN A 816 -80.83 -20.35 -30.64
C ASN A 816 -80.85 -20.58 -29.11
N HIS A 817 -80.16 -19.74 -28.31
CA HIS A 817 -80.05 -19.90 -26.86
C HIS A 817 -79.60 -21.30 -26.36
N GLN A 818 -79.03 -22.12 -27.24
CA GLN A 818 -78.46 -23.42 -26.91
C GLN A 818 -76.95 -23.27 -26.65
N ALA A 819 -76.50 -23.88 -25.56
CA ALA A 819 -75.10 -23.94 -25.18
C ALA A 819 -74.48 -25.24 -25.71
N HIS A 820 -73.43 -25.13 -26.51
CA HIS A 820 -72.66 -26.29 -26.98
C HIS A 820 -71.29 -26.29 -26.29
N ASN A 821 -70.88 -27.45 -25.78
CA ASN A 821 -69.51 -27.62 -25.28
C ASN A 821 -68.59 -27.86 -26.48
N VAL A 822 -67.62 -26.97 -26.68
CA VAL A 822 -66.55 -27.12 -27.66
C VAL A 822 -65.28 -27.44 -26.89
N THR A 823 -64.70 -28.61 -27.16
CA THR A 823 -63.41 -29.00 -26.59
C THR A 823 -62.32 -28.44 -27.48
N LEU A 824 -61.52 -27.52 -26.95
CA LEU A 824 -60.36 -26.97 -27.66
C LEU A 824 -59.14 -27.81 -27.32
N HIS A 825 -58.52 -28.39 -28.34
CA HIS A 825 -57.21 -29.00 -28.26
C HIS A 825 -56.17 -27.97 -28.67
N ILE A 826 -55.29 -27.59 -27.74
CA ILE A 826 -54.17 -26.69 -28.03
C ILE A 826 -53.04 -27.54 -28.59
N ASP A 827 -53.04 -27.75 -29.91
CA ASP A 827 -51.91 -28.31 -30.66
C ASP A 827 -51.21 -27.15 -31.38
N LYS A 828 -50.27 -26.47 -30.73
CA LYS A 828 -49.30 -25.63 -31.46
C LYS A 828 -47.93 -25.77 -30.82
N GLY A 829 -47.05 -26.43 -31.57
CA GLY A 829 -45.63 -26.51 -31.28
C GLY A 829 -45.01 -25.12 -31.25
N ILE A 830 -44.19 -24.89 -30.24
CA ILE A 830 -43.14 -23.89 -30.23
C ILE A 830 -41.84 -24.68 -30.15
#